data_AF-A0A1B3BDW9-F1
#
_entry.id   AF-A0A1B3BDW9-F1
#
_cell.length_a   1.000
_cell.length_b   1.000
_cell.length_c   1.000
_cell.angle_alpha   90.00
_cell.angle_beta   90.00
_cell.angle_gamma   90.00
#
_symmetry.space_group_name_H-M   'P 1'
#
loop_
_entity.id
_entity.type
_entity.pdbx_description
1 polymer ?
#
loop_
_entity_poly.entity_id
_entity_poly.type
_entity_poly.pdbx_seq_one_letter_code
_entity_poly.pdbx_strand_id
1 'polypeptide(L)'
;MKSKFIPSFSLGQTSGKRFYTTAIAGLIGLMMAIPAANAVCTTPPGGGTSTAIWDAHMNEIASMGEIEPVDFQIGDQMIYRVRKRSDRRTRDSVLEHLRAIAPRIEEFQRYFPTAAEREEALERVESGDEDELKYVPTPPDRPVLLVESDLDLLGSTLAFTTCAEKGEMHDLNSFVEVDEDGEVIERAVPLPESLCIVAVRSHTIDSAEEMRFVLAHEWVHTMQSGSYDFTEKPLWWQEGSAEWGAHKVIEGSDIRDHKIEQFFDRQPECSLTQHSYDAQPFFFWGEQEYGTDWGISLGMAGPEYLKYPRRAAEILPPAQWLEWAIAQADQSITMPDGRPLPHKAEFEPLRITGSCETTIEGPPLSVQLREVTFPEGAASPLTINPNGAQLAYRYVVDPNGSGEPSKWAPVSDTTELEPPSGPMQIAAIMPSGEDLNVTMSLDNSGGLTCACHIGSWMEQATADDEAEDTFDGALEAIEMYRGMVPPDQLAELEKAKQMIQSSDTKDRFRFRGAAEQIFELGGEGEVTYDNDGPIVTFKPGGSFIIEDPHTLTDGKSTVNYNTYIHSGEWIIENGVLKIDLQDFTYKGTVEGPVSDGPQTFGGSNKHSSYVGGGGQWIASCDDNGVTLIPADERERGPGKDAVLKAR
;
A
#
# COMPACT_ATOMS: atom_id res chain seq x y z
N MET A 1 -31.75 -22.81 35.93
CA MET A 1 -33.06 -23.26 35.37
C MET A 1 -33.17 -22.76 33.93
N LYS A 2 -33.34 -23.71 32.98
CA LYS A 2 -33.74 -23.59 31.54
C LYS A 2 -32.88 -22.66 30.66
N SER A 3 -31.93 -23.07 29.82
CA SER A 3 -31.73 -24.18 28.85
C SER A 3 -32.38 -24.02 27.46
N LYS A 4 -31.50 -23.98 26.44
CA LYS A 4 -31.57 -24.56 25.08
C LYS A 4 -32.52 -23.93 24.03
N PHE A 5 -32.01 -23.60 22.84
CA PHE A 5 -31.97 -24.55 21.69
C PHE A 5 -31.14 -24.00 20.50
N ILE A 6 -30.28 -24.87 19.95
CA ILE A 6 -29.59 -24.79 18.63
C ILE A 6 -30.23 -25.90 17.76
N PRO A 7 -30.30 -25.76 16.42
CA PRO A 7 -30.30 -26.94 15.56
C PRO A 7 -29.11 -26.93 14.58
N SER A 8 -28.33 -28.00 14.71
CA SER A 8 -27.40 -28.56 13.75
C SER A 8 -28.14 -29.25 12.59
N PHE A 9 -27.62 -29.15 11.38
CA PHE A 9 -27.95 -30.06 10.27
C PHE A 9 -26.69 -30.80 9.80
N SER A 10 -26.84 -32.10 9.60
CA SER A 10 -25.80 -33.07 9.24
C SER A 10 -26.20 -33.81 7.96
N LEU A 11 -25.23 -33.86 7.04
CA LEU A 11 -24.88 -34.90 6.06
C LEU A 11 -25.97 -35.72 5.34
N GLY A 12 -26.02 -35.53 4.02
CA GLY A 12 -26.44 -36.54 3.04
C GLY A 12 -25.30 -36.78 2.03
N GLN A 13 -24.78 -38.00 2.02
CA GLN A 13 -23.68 -38.51 1.20
C GLN A 13 -24.27 -39.40 0.10
N THR A 14 -23.87 -39.27 -1.17
CA THR A 14 -23.82 -40.39 -2.13
C THR A 14 -22.97 -40.12 -3.38
N SER A 15 -22.06 -41.07 -3.64
CA SER A 15 -21.45 -41.54 -4.90
C SER A 15 -20.99 -40.52 -5.96
N GLY A 16 -19.74 -40.48 -6.43
CA GLY A 16 -18.81 -41.58 -6.68
C GLY A 16 -18.62 -41.75 -8.18
N LYS A 17 -17.43 -41.46 -8.72
CA LYS A 17 -16.87 -42.10 -9.92
C LYS A 17 -15.36 -41.89 -10.05
N ARG A 18 -14.74 -42.92 -10.59
CA ARG A 18 -13.33 -43.34 -10.59
C ARG A 18 -12.40 -42.57 -11.55
N PHE A 19 -11.14 -42.47 -11.12
CA PHE A 19 -9.84 -42.65 -11.82
C PHE A 19 -9.61 -42.04 -13.21
N TYR A 20 -8.57 -41.20 -13.31
CA TYR A 20 -7.40 -41.47 -14.16
C TYR A 20 -6.13 -40.89 -13.52
N THR A 21 -5.11 -41.74 -13.42
CA THR A 21 -3.73 -41.47 -13.03
C THR A 21 -2.91 -41.31 -14.32
N THR A 22 -2.19 -40.20 -14.53
CA THR A 22 -0.84 -40.22 -15.16
C THR A 22 -0.01 -38.98 -14.81
N ALA A 23 1.28 -39.26 -14.65
CA ALA A 23 2.45 -38.52 -14.19
C ALA A 23 2.88 -37.21 -14.91
N ILE A 24 3.44 -36.31 -14.08
CA ILE A 24 4.78 -35.68 -14.13
C ILE A 24 5.25 -35.05 -15.46
N ALA A 25 5.46 -33.72 -15.44
CA ALA A 25 6.77 -33.10 -15.73
C ALA A 25 6.77 -31.63 -15.30
N GLY A 26 7.79 -31.25 -14.53
CA GLY A 26 7.93 -29.92 -13.94
C GLY A 26 8.23 -28.83 -14.95
N LEU A 27 7.67 -27.66 -14.66
CA LEU A 27 8.19 -26.38 -15.13
C LEU A 27 8.34 -25.51 -13.88
N ILE A 28 9.59 -25.33 -13.46
CA ILE A 28 9.96 -24.30 -12.48
C ILE A 28 9.64 -22.97 -13.14
N GLY A 29 8.53 -22.37 -12.73
CA GLY A 29 8.13 -21.04 -13.13
C GLY A 29 9.04 -20.02 -12.46
N LEU A 30 10.01 -19.53 -13.22
CA LEU A 30 10.70 -18.28 -12.92
C LEU A 30 9.65 -17.16 -13.08
N MET A 31 8.93 -16.83 -12.00
CA MET A 31 8.19 -15.57 -11.91
C MET A 31 9.24 -14.45 -11.84
N MET A 32 9.66 -13.96 -12.99
CA MET A 32 10.21 -12.61 -13.04
C MET A 32 9.05 -11.67 -12.70
N ALA A 33 9.17 -10.93 -11.60
CA ALA A 33 8.36 -9.76 -11.36
C ALA A 33 8.56 -8.83 -12.56
N ILE A 34 7.60 -8.83 -13.49
CA ILE A 34 7.48 -7.76 -14.47
C ILE A 34 7.10 -6.54 -13.62
N PRO A 35 7.91 -5.48 -13.56
CA PRO A 35 7.49 -4.27 -12.86
C PRO A 35 6.14 -3.86 -13.43
N ALA A 36 5.20 -3.47 -12.58
CA ALA A 36 3.89 -2.95 -12.94
C ALA A 36 3.96 -1.60 -13.70
N ALA A 37 5.04 -1.38 -14.45
CA ALA A 37 5.22 -0.27 -15.34
C ALA A 37 4.19 -0.35 -16.46
N ASN A 38 3.24 0.57 -16.41
CA ASN A 38 2.29 0.94 -17.48
C ASN A 38 0.96 0.16 -17.52
N ALA A 39 0.34 -0.13 -16.37
CA ALA A 39 -1.12 -0.06 -16.35
C ALA A 39 -1.48 1.42 -16.55
N VAL A 40 -1.52 1.88 -17.80
CA VAL A 40 -1.82 3.28 -18.08
C VAL A 40 -3.26 3.50 -17.65
N CYS A 41 -3.43 4.31 -16.60
CA CYS A 41 -4.71 4.90 -16.19
C CYS A 41 -5.29 5.83 -17.26
N THR A 42 -5.15 5.51 -18.54
CA THR A 42 -5.84 6.22 -19.60
C THR A 42 -7.31 6.03 -19.34
N THR A 43 -7.94 7.11 -18.85
CA THR A 43 -9.29 7.43 -19.28
C THR A 43 -9.31 7.17 -20.79
N PRO A 44 -10.14 6.23 -21.28
CA PRO A 44 -10.13 5.84 -22.68
C PRO A 44 -10.07 7.13 -23.50
N PRO A 45 -9.08 7.30 -24.40
CA PRO A 45 -8.93 8.55 -25.13
C PRO A 45 -10.30 8.86 -25.69
N GLY A 46 -10.90 9.97 -25.25
CA GLY A 46 -12.25 10.34 -25.64
C GLY A 46 -12.28 10.25 -27.15
N GLY A 47 -12.97 9.24 -27.68
CA GLY A 47 -12.86 8.90 -29.09
C GLY A 47 -13.21 10.15 -29.85
N GLY A 48 -12.25 10.75 -30.54
CA GLY A 48 -12.47 12.02 -31.23
C GLY A 48 -13.73 11.87 -32.07
N THR A 49 -14.72 12.73 -31.82
CA THR A 49 -15.99 12.66 -32.53
C THR A 49 -15.68 12.73 -34.01
N SER A 50 -15.99 11.67 -34.76
CA SER A 50 -15.68 11.67 -36.19
C SER A 50 -16.37 12.87 -36.84
N THR A 51 -15.71 13.53 -37.79
CA THR A 51 -16.27 14.71 -38.49
C THR A 51 -17.69 14.44 -39.01
N ALA A 52 -17.98 13.23 -39.48
CA ALA A 52 -19.32 12.84 -39.93
C ALA A 52 -20.39 12.84 -38.82
N ILE A 53 -20.03 12.46 -37.58
CA ILE A 53 -20.93 12.53 -36.43
C ILE A 53 -21.17 13.99 -36.04
N TRP A 54 -20.11 14.80 -36.02
CA TRP A 54 -20.21 16.22 -35.73
C TRP A 54 -21.11 16.95 -36.73
N ASP A 55 -20.86 16.75 -38.03
CA ASP A 55 -21.66 17.33 -39.11
C ASP A 55 -23.12 16.89 -39.01
N ALA A 56 -23.39 15.62 -38.71
CA ALA A 56 -24.75 15.12 -38.51
C ALA A 56 -25.46 15.82 -37.35
N HIS A 57 -24.75 16.11 -36.26
CA HIS A 57 -25.31 16.82 -35.11
C HIS A 57 -25.57 18.30 -35.43
N MET A 58 -24.63 18.99 -36.06
CA MET A 58 -24.82 20.39 -36.48
C MET A 58 -25.98 20.53 -37.48
N ASN A 59 -26.11 19.59 -38.43
CA ASN A 59 -27.25 19.51 -39.34
C ASN A 59 -28.58 19.28 -38.60
N GLU A 60 -28.60 18.43 -37.57
CA GLU A 60 -29.80 18.26 -36.74
C GLU A 60 -30.20 19.60 -36.14
N ILE A 61 -29.28 20.27 -35.44
CA ILE A 61 -29.53 21.55 -34.77
C ILE A 61 -30.05 22.59 -35.76
N ALA A 62 -29.39 22.75 -36.91
CA ALA A 62 -29.79 23.67 -37.95
C ALA A 62 -31.21 23.37 -38.50
N SER A 63 -31.61 22.09 -38.53
CA SER A 63 -32.93 21.66 -39.01
C SER A 63 -34.06 21.79 -37.99
N MET A 64 -33.76 21.96 -36.69
CA MET A 64 -34.76 21.91 -35.61
C MET A 64 -35.80 23.04 -35.75
N GLY A 65 -35.39 24.27 -36.04
CA GLY A 65 -36.31 25.40 -36.10
C GLY A 65 -35.61 26.75 -36.14
N GLU A 66 -36.39 27.79 -35.83
CA GLU A 66 -35.82 29.14 -35.66
C GLU A 66 -35.17 29.23 -34.27
N ILE A 67 -34.04 29.93 -34.23
CA ILE A 67 -33.31 30.22 -33.00
C ILE A 67 -33.88 31.50 -32.42
N GLU A 68 -34.39 31.43 -31.19
CA GLU A 68 -35.07 32.56 -30.55
C GLU A 68 -34.37 32.92 -29.24
N PRO A 69 -34.18 34.22 -28.93
CA PRO A 69 -33.76 34.62 -27.60
C PRO A 69 -34.87 34.29 -26.59
N VAL A 70 -34.49 33.82 -25.40
CA VAL A 70 -35.46 33.58 -24.32
C VAL A 70 -35.65 34.86 -23.49
N ASP A 71 -36.73 34.91 -22.71
CA ASP A 71 -37.13 36.07 -21.91
C ASP A 71 -36.34 36.22 -20.58
N PHE A 72 -35.16 35.60 -20.48
CA PHE A 72 -34.23 35.76 -19.36
C PHE A 72 -32.78 35.49 -19.77
N GLN A 73 -31.86 35.87 -18.90
CA GLN A 73 -30.42 35.65 -19.01
C GLN A 73 -29.91 35.12 -17.66
N ILE A 74 -28.69 34.58 -17.62
CA ILE A 74 -28.01 34.17 -16.39
C ILE A 74 -26.75 35.03 -16.26
N GLY A 75 -26.79 35.99 -15.35
CA GLY A 75 -25.77 37.03 -15.26
C GLY A 75 -25.74 37.83 -16.56
N ASP A 76 -24.58 37.89 -17.21
CA ASP A 76 -24.40 38.56 -18.51
C ASP A 76 -24.56 37.61 -19.72
N GLN A 77 -24.81 36.31 -19.50
CA GLN A 77 -24.98 35.33 -20.57
C GLN A 77 -26.39 35.37 -21.15
N MET A 78 -26.51 35.89 -22.38
CA MET A 78 -27.75 35.84 -23.15
C MET A 78 -28.09 34.42 -23.57
N ILE A 79 -29.34 34.02 -23.38
CA ILE A 79 -29.78 32.65 -23.66
C ILE A 79 -30.64 32.63 -24.93
N TYR A 80 -30.29 31.69 -25.80
CA TYR A 80 -31.02 31.36 -27.01
C TYR A 80 -31.55 29.95 -26.90
N ARG A 81 -32.66 29.68 -27.58
CA ARG A 81 -33.30 28.37 -27.60
C ARG A 81 -33.63 27.98 -29.03
N VAL A 82 -33.34 26.73 -29.37
CA VAL A 82 -33.80 26.11 -30.61
C VAL A 82 -34.52 24.81 -30.29
N ARG A 83 -35.70 24.61 -30.90
CA ARG A 83 -36.55 23.44 -30.69
C ARG A 83 -37.08 22.93 -32.01
N LYS A 84 -37.35 21.63 -32.08
CA LYS A 84 -38.06 21.03 -33.21
C LYS A 84 -39.37 21.78 -33.46
N ARG A 85 -39.70 22.05 -34.73
CA ARG A 85 -40.94 22.77 -35.10
C ARG A 85 -42.21 22.14 -34.51
N SER A 86 -42.23 20.81 -34.33
CA SER A 86 -43.33 20.09 -33.68
C SER A 86 -43.52 20.47 -32.21
N ASP A 87 -42.45 20.87 -31.54
CA ASP A 87 -42.38 20.98 -30.08
C ASP A 87 -42.50 22.44 -29.61
N ARG A 88 -42.49 23.42 -30.52
CA ARG A 88 -42.63 24.86 -30.18
C ARG A 88 -43.86 25.19 -29.34
N ARG A 89 -44.91 24.35 -29.39
CA ARG A 89 -46.14 24.52 -28.61
C ARG A 89 -46.20 23.67 -27.35
N THR A 90 -45.22 22.81 -27.12
CA THR A 90 -45.13 21.99 -25.90
C THR A 90 -44.34 22.73 -24.84
N ARG A 91 -44.52 22.30 -23.60
CA ARG A 91 -43.76 22.80 -22.44
C ARG A 91 -42.26 22.58 -22.67
N ASP A 92 -41.43 23.59 -22.40
CA ASP A 92 -39.98 23.52 -22.53
C ASP A 92 -39.36 23.15 -21.17
N SER A 93 -39.30 21.85 -20.88
CA SER A 93 -38.82 21.35 -19.59
C SER A 93 -37.34 21.71 -19.34
N VAL A 94 -36.49 21.65 -20.37
CA VAL A 94 -35.06 21.98 -20.24
C VAL A 94 -34.89 23.44 -19.81
N LEU A 95 -35.63 24.37 -20.46
CA LEU A 95 -35.57 25.79 -20.11
C LEU A 95 -36.14 26.07 -18.71
N GLU A 96 -37.19 25.37 -18.29
CA GLU A 96 -37.73 25.47 -16.93
C GLU A 96 -36.74 24.98 -15.87
N HIS A 97 -36.03 23.89 -16.14
CA HIS A 97 -34.99 23.37 -15.25
C HIS A 97 -33.81 24.33 -15.15
N LEU A 98 -33.34 24.89 -16.27
CA LEU A 98 -32.31 25.92 -16.28
C LEU A 98 -32.74 27.16 -15.50
N ARG A 99 -33.98 27.65 -15.72
CA ARG A 99 -34.53 28.79 -14.97
C ARG A 99 -34.60 28.52 -13.46
N ALA A 100 -34.86 27.28 -13.05
CA ALA A 100 -34.90 26.92 -11.64
C ALA A 100 -33.53 26.99 -10.95
N ILE A 101 -32.44 26.80 -11.69
CA ILE A 101 -31.06 26.80 -11.15
C ILE A 101 -30.30 28.10 -11.45
N ALA A 102 -30.83 28.95 -12.34
CA ALA A 102 -30.26 30.22 -12.74
C ALA A 102 -29.75 31.09 -11.57
N PRO A 103 -30.51 31.34 -10.47
CA PRO A 103 -30.01 32.19 -9.38
C PRO A 103 -28.74 31.65 -8.70
N ARG A 104 -28.57 30.32 -8.66
CA ARG A 104 -27.40 29.67 -8.07
C ARG A 104 -26.21 29.68 -9.03
N ILE A 105 -26.46 29.57 -10.32
CA ILE A 105 -25.43 29.80 -11.35
C ILE A 105 -24.94 31.26 -11.30
N GLU A 106 -25.86 32.23 -11.18
CA GLU A 106 -25.50 33.65 -11.04
C GLU A 106 -24.68 33.94 -9.78
N GLU A 107 -24.99 33.27 -8.68
CA GLU A 107 -24.17 33.34 -7.47
C GLU A 107 -22.76 32.80 -7.71
N PHE A 108 -22.65 31.67 -8.42
CA PHE A 108 -21.38 31.05 -8.77
C PHE A 108 -20.56 31.87 -9.78
N GLN A 109 -21.21 32.55 -10.73
CA GLN A 109 -20.56 33.46 -11.69
C GLN A 109 -19.80 34.61 -11.02
N ARG A 110 -20.12 34.97 -9.77
CA ARG A 110 -19.44 36.05 -9.04
C ARG A 110 -18.00 35.72 -8.67
N TYR A 111 -17.62 34.45 -8.71
CA TYR A 111 -16.24 34.02 -8.49
C TYR A 111 -15.42 34.02 -9.79
N PHE A 112 -16.07 34.25 -10.93
CA PHE A 112 -15.37 34.49 -12.18
C PHE A 112 -14.96 35.96 -12.29
N PRO A 113 -13.87 36.24 -13.02
CA PRO A 113 -13.45 37.60 -13.30
C PRO A 113 -14.52 38.43 -14.00
N THR A 114 -14.54 39.72 -13.74
CA THR A 114 -15.44 40.69 -14.36
C THR A 114 -14.90 41.22 -15.69
N ALA A 115 -15.76 41.83 -16.50
CA ALA A 115 -15.34 42.52 -17.72
C ALA A 115 -14.34 43.66 -17.45
N ALA A 116 -14.47 44.32 -16.30
CA ALA A 116 -13.56 45.40 -15.89
C ALA A 116 -12.16 44.86 -15.52
N GLU A 117 -12.09 43.77 -14.76
CA GLU A 117 -10.80 43.12 -14.41
C GLU A 117 -10.10 42.59 -15.67
N ARG A 118 -10.87 42.12 -16.64
CA ARG A 118 -10.36 41.77 -17.95
C ARG A 118 -9.78 42.97 -18.70
N GLU A 119 -10.53 44.07 -18.80
CA GLU A 119 -10.09 45.27 -19.51
C GLU A 119 -8.80 45.81 -18.91
N GLU A 120 -8.72 45.83 -17.57
CA GLU A 120 -7.48 46.16 -16.86
C GLU A 120 -6.33 45.21 -17.23
N ALA A 121 -6.56 43.90 -17.24
CA ALA A 121 -5.55 42.93 -17.65
C ALA A 121 -5.08 43.12 -19.10
N LEU A 122 -6.00 43.44 -20.02
CA LEU A 122 -5.68 43.74 -21.42
C LEU A 122 -4.84 45.03 -21.56
N GLU A 123 -5.16 46.08 -20.80
CA GLU A 123 -4.37 47.32 -20.79
C GLU A 123 -2.95 47.08 -20.27
N ARG A 124 -2.77 46.24 -19.24
CA ARG A 124 -1.44 45.86 -18.74
C ARG A 124 -0.64 45.10 -19.79
N VAL A 125 -1.29 44.17 -20.50
CA VAL A 125 -0.71 43.45 -21.63
C VAL A 125 -0.25 44.40 -22.75
N GLU A 126 -1.09 45.36 -23.16
CA GLU A 126 -0.73 46.34 -24.18
C GLU A 126 0.45 47.24 -23.77
N SER A 127 0.65 47.42 -22.45
CA SER A 127 1.75 48.21 -21.89
C SER A 127 3.13 47.51 -21.90
N GLY A 128 3.18 46.24 -22.34
CA GLY A 128 4.42 45.47 -22.52
C GLY A 128 4.80 44.59 -21.33
N ASP A 129 3.86 44.25 -20.46
CA ASP A 129 4.05 43.22 -19.44
C ASP A 129 3.90 41.82 -20.08
N GLU A 130 4.96 41.35 -20.74
CA GLU A 130 4.93 40.11 -21.52
C GLU A 130 4.69 38.85 -20.68
N ASP A 131 4.92 38.91 -19.36
CA ASP A 131 4.69 37.78 -18.46
C ASP A 131 3.19 37.64 -18.10
N GLU A 132 2.37 38.70 -18.25
CA GLU A 132 0.90 38.67 -18.08
C GLU A 132 0.13 38.29 -19.37
N LEU A 133 0.78 38.27 -20.53
CA LEU A 133 0.16 38.00 -21.86
C LEU A 133 -0.58 36.66 -21.98
N LYS A 134 -0.27 35.69 -21.13
CA LYS A 134 -0.78 34.32 -21.30
C LYS A 134 -2.17 34.09 -20.72
N TYR A 135 -2.61 34.92 -19.77
CA TYR A 135 -3.81 34.62 -18.99
C TYR A 135 -4.64 35.88 -18.77
N VAL A 136 -5.44 36.24 -19.78
CA VAL A 136 -6.44 37.30 -19.65
C VAL A 136 -7.72 36.68 -19.11
N PRO A 137 -8.05 36.87 -17.82
CA PRO A 137 -9.33 36.44 -17.26
C PRO A 137 -10.50 36.90 -18.14
N THR A 138 -11.46 36.02 -18.43
CA THR A 138 -12.64 36.39 -19.22
C THR A 138 -13.91 36.20 -18.41
N PRO A 139 -14.79 37.20 -18.34
CA PRO A 139 -16.08 37.04 -17.70
C PRO A 139 -16.93 35.97 -18.39
N PRO A 140 -17.85 35.34 -17.65
CA PRO A 140 -18.84 34.43 -18.23
C PRO A 140 -19.93 35.27 -18.92
N ASP A 141 -19.62 35.89 -20.06
CA ASP A 141 -20.51 36.77 -20.82
C ASP A 141 -20.96 36.16 -22.16
N ARG A 142 -20.47 34.96 -22.49
CA ARG A 142 -20.74 34.32 -23.77
C ARG A 142 -22.22 33.95 -23.90
N PRO A 143 -22.85 34.25 -25.05
CA PRO A 143 -24.21 33.83 -25.32
C PRO A 143 -24.29 32.30 -25.40
N VAL A 144 -25.39 31.72 -24.92
CA VAL A 144 -25.58 30.26 -24.84
C VAL A 144 -26.83 29.86 -25.64
N LEU A 145 -26.66 28.97 -26.61
CA LEU A 145 -27.73 28.29 -27.33
C LEU A 145 -28.04 26.96 -26.65
N LEU A 146 -29.24 26.84 -26.10
CA LEU A 146 -29.74 25.61 -25.50
C LEU A 146 -30.44 24.75 -26.54
N VAL A 147 -29.95 23.52 -26.70
CA VAL A 147 -30.45 22.54 -27.67
C VAL A 147 -30.95 21.32 -26.91
N GLU A 148 -32.07 20.78 -27.37
CA GLU A 148 -32.57 19.48 -26.92
C GLU A 148 -32.48 18.51 -28.09
N SER A 149 -31.53 17.58 -28.04
CA SER A 149 -31.22 16.65 -29.13
C SER A 149 -31.72 15.25 -28.83
N ASP A 150 -32.26 14.59 -29.85
CA ASP A 150 -32.65 13.17 -29.79
C ASP A 150 -31.60 12.24 -30.40
N LEU A 151 -30.49 12.78 -30.91
CA LEU A 151 -29.47 11.99 -31.58
C LEU A 151 -28.55 11.27 -30.60
N ASP A 152 -28.58 9.94 -30.68
CA ASP A 152 -27.67 9.04 -29.96
C ASP A 152 -26.36 8.81 -30.74
N LEU A 153 -25.73 9.90 -31.21
CA LEU A 153 -24.51 9.80 -32.02
C LEU A 153 -23.22 9.95 -31.21
N LEU A 154 -23.30 10.50 -30.00
CA LEU A 154 -22.15 10.77 -29.13
C LEU A 154 -21.93 9.67 -28.05
N GLY A 155 -22.61 8.53 -28.19
CA GLY A 155 -22.49 7.42 -27.25
C GLY A 155 -23.25 7.67 -25.94
N SER A 156 -22.62 7.38 -24.81
CA SER A 156 -23.27 7.45 -23.48
C SER A 156 -23.30 8.85 -22.85
N THR A 157 -22.95 9.90 -23.59
CA THR A 157 -22.97 11.27 -23.06
C THR A 157 -24.42 11.76 -22.92
N LEU A 158 -24.74 12.38 -21.77
CA LEU A 158 -26.06 12.95 -21.48
C LEU A 158 -26.23 14.35 -22.05
N ALA A 159 -25.13 15.08 -22.15
CA ALA A 159 -25.05 16.40 -22.76
C ALA A 159 -23.63 16.67 -23.23
N PHE A 160 -23.44 17.80 -23.91
CA PHE A 160 -22.12 18.36 -24.16
C PHE A 160 -22.20 19.87 -24.37
N THR A 161 -21.05 20.51 -24.19
CA THR A 161 -20.84 21.93 -24.46
C THR A 161 -19.75 22.12 -25.49
N THR A 162 -20.00 23.03 -26.43
CA THR A 162 -19.02 23.52 -27.40
C THR A 162 -19.14 25.03 -27.50
N CYS A 163 -18.04 25.75 -27.70
CA CYS A 163 -18.06 27.19 -27.82
C CYS A 163 -17.17 27.65 -28.96
N ALA A 164 -17.61 28.67 -29.69
CA ALA A 164 -16.78 29.37 -30.65
C ALA A 164 -15.66 30.12 -29.93
N GLU A 165 -14.54 30.40 -30.59
CA GLU A 165 -13.53 31.31 -30.06
C GLU A 165 -14.12 32.73 -29.89
N LYS A 166 -13.45 33.55 -29.08
CA LYS A 166 -13.97 34.90 -28.79
C LYS A 166 -13.90 35.76 -30.06
N GLY A 167 -15.04 36.36 -30.42
CA GLY A 167 -15.20 37.18 -31.63
C GLY A 167 -15.39 36.34 -32.90
N GLU A 168 -15.39 35.02 -32.80
CA GLU A 168 -15.63 34.13 -33.93
C GLU A 168 -17.08 33.66 -33.99
N MET A 169 -17.53 33.31 -35.19
CA MET A 169 -18.83 32.69 -35.42
C MET A 169 -18.73 31.20 -35.14
N HIS A 170 -19.73 30.63 -34.46
CA HIS A 170 -19.79 29.19 -34.24
C HIS A 170 -19.96 28.42 -35.56
N ASP A 171 -19.35 27.24 -35.68
CA ASP A 171 -19.41 26.35 -36.86
C ASP A 171 -20.84 26.09 -37.34
N LEU A 172 -21.81 26.09 -36.41
CA LEU A 172 -23.24 25.96 -36.68
C LEU A 172 -23.72 26.96 -37.75
N ASN A 173 -23.10 28.15 -37.82
CA ASN A 173 -23.41 29.17 -38.82
C ASN A 173 -23.18 28.69 -40.27
N SER A 174 -22.28 27.72 -40.48
CA SER A 174 -22.05 27.11 -41.81
C SER A 174 -23.12 26.09 -42.22
N PHE A 175 -23.94 25.63 -41.28
CA PHE A 175 -25.01 24.65 -41.50
C PHE A 175 -26.39 25.30 -41.67
N VAL A 176 -26.50 26.61 -41.46
CA VAL A 176 -27.73 27.37 -41.71
C VAL A 176 -27.86 27.57 -43.22
N GLU A 177 -28.93 27.03 -43.81
CA GLU A 177 -29.14 27.02 -45.27
C GLU A 177 -29.07 28.43 -45.89
N VAL A 178 -28.14 28.59 -46.82
CA VAL A 178 -28.18 29.59 -47.89
C VAL A 178 -29.00 29.02 -49.04
N ASP A 179 -29.87 29.82 -49.64
CA ASP A 179 -30.69 29.40 -50.79
C ASP A 179 -29.82 29.14 -52.04
N GLU A 180 -30.47 28.70 -53.14
CA GLU A 180 -29.79 28.39 -54.41
C GLU A 180 -29.02 29.60 -55.00
N ASP A 181 -29.37 30.82 -54.58
CA ASP A 181 -28.73 32.07 -55.00
C ASP A 181 -27.60 32.51 -54.06
N GLY A 182 -27.33 31.76 -53.00
CA GLY A 182 -26.33 32.07 -51.99
C GLY A 182 -26.78 33.16 -51.00
N GLU A 183 -28.05 33.55 -51.02
CA GLU A 183 -28.61 34.43 -50.00
C GLU A 183 -28.98 33.61 -48.76
N VAL A 184 -28.63 34.14 -47.59
CA VAL A 184 -29.07 33.53 -46.32
C VAL A 184 -30.58 33.58 -46.33
N ILE A 185 -31.24 32.41 -46.26
CA ILE A 185 -32.71 32.36 -46.20
C ILE A 185 -33.12 33.27 -45.03
N GLU A 186 -33.85 34.36 -45.30
CA GLU A 186 -34.17 35.50 -44.40
C GLU A 186 -34.78 35.14 -43.01
N ARG A 187 -34.95 33.85 -42.71
CA ARG A 187 -35.48 33.31 -41.45
C ARG A 187 -34.44 32.98 -40.39
N ALA A 188 -33.14 33.03 -40.70
CA ALA A 188 -32.12 32.77 -39.71
C ALA A 188 -31.73 34.04 -38.95
N VAL A 189 -32.02 34.08 -37.64
CA VAL A 189 -31.39 35.06 -36.75
C VAL A 189 -29.88 34.83 -36.82
N PRO A 190 -29.06 35.84 -37.15
CA PRO A 190 -27.61 35.67 -37.15
C PRO A 190 -27.19 35.20 -35.76
N LEU A 191 -26.46 34.09 -35.71
CA LEU A 191 -25.91 33.59 -34.45
C LEU A 191 -24.97 34.65 -33.88
N PRO A 192 -25.01 34.92 -32.58
CA PRO A 192 -24.07 35.85 -31.98
C PRO A 192 -22.65 35.28 -32.06
N GLU A 193 -21.65 36.16 -32.14
CA GLU A 193 -20.24 35.79 -32.01
C GLU A 193 -19.97 35.18 -30.63
N SER A 194 -18.94 34.35 -30.52
CA SER A 194 -18.53 33.66 -29.28
C SER A 194 -19.60 32.74 -28.68
N LEU A 195 -20.59 32.31 -29.48
CA LEU A 195 -21.68 31.45 -29.02
C LEU A 195 -21.17 30.13 -28.44
N CYS A 196 -21.70 29.78 -27.27
CA CYS A 196 -21.65 28.43 -26.71
C CYS A 196 -22.95 27.68 -27.05
N ILE A 197 -22.84 26.40 -27.41
CA ILE A 197 -23.97 25.48 -27.54
C ILE A 197 -23.92 24.51 -26.38
N VAL A 198 -25.02 24.43 -25.64
CA VAL A 198 -25.28 23.37 -24.65
C VAL A 198 -26.35 22.46 -25.22
N ALA A 199 -25.96 21.24 -25.61
CA ALA A 199 -26.87 20.27 -26.18
C ALA A 199 -27.16 19.15 -25.18
N VAL A 200 -28.43 19.02 -24.80
CA VAL A 200 -28.89 18.06 -23.79
C VAL A 200 -29.74 16.97 -24.42
N ARG A 201 -29.51 15.72 -24.01
CA ARG A 201 -30.31 14.56 -24.42
C ARG A 201 -31.34 14.26 -23.34
N SER A 202 -32.41 15.04 -23.35
CA SER A 202 -33.44 14.95 -22.30
C SER A 202 -34.09 13.56 -22.21
N HIS A 203 -34.16 12.82 -23.31
CA HIS A 203 -34.74 11.47 -23.36
C HIS A 203 -33.89 10.40 -22.66
N THR A 204 -32.61 10.66 -22.37
CA THR A 204 -31.73 9.73 -21.62
C THR A 204 -31.57 10.12 -20.15
N ILE A 205 -32.22 11.19 -19.70
CA ILE A 205 -32.11 11.69 -18.33
C ILE A 205 -33.40 11.35 -17.58
N ASP A 206 -33.29 10.50 -16.58
CA ASP A 206 -34.44 9.84 -15.97
C ASP A 206 -35.12 10.68 -14.89
N SER A 207 -34.47 11.77 -14.43
CA SER A 207 -34.99 12.59 -13.34
C SER A 207 -34.80 14.10 -13.53
N ALA A 208 -35.66 14.88 -12.89
CA ALA A 208 -35.58 16.34 -12.87
C ALA A 208 -34.34 16.85 -12.10
N GLU A 209 -33.83 16.08 -11.15
CA GLU A 209 -32.61 16.42 -10.41
C GLU A 209 -31.38 16.19 -11.29
N GLU A 210 -31.27 15.03 -11.92
CA GLU A 210 -30.19 14.71 -12.86
C GLU A 210 -30.16 15.70 -14.02
N MET A 211 -31.32 16.10 -14.56
CA MET A 211 -31.41 17.14 -15.59
C MET A 211 -30.83 18.47 -15.13
N ARG A 212 -31.13 18.90 -13.90
CA ARG A 212 -30.58 20.15 -13.34
C ARG A 212 -29.08 20.03 -13.10
N PHE A 213 -28.62 18.89 -12.63
CA PHE A 213 -27.21 18.61 -12.40
C PHE A 213 -26.42 18.63 -13.71
N VAL A 214 -26.91 17.94 -14.75
CA VAL A 214 -26.31 17.96 -16.10
C VAL A 214 -26.31 19.38 -16.66
N LEU A 215 -27.41 20.13 -16.56
CA LEU A 215 -27.44 21.53 -17.00
C LEU A 215 -26.44 22.40 -16.26
N ALA A 216 -26.30 22.24 -14.94
CA ALA A 216 -25.33 22.97 -14.14
C ALA A 216 -23.88 22.63 -14.57
N HIS A 217 -23.58 21.35 -14.76
CA HIS A 217 -22.29 20.86 -15.23
C HIS A 217 -21.91 21.48 -16.59
N GLU A 218 -22.80 21.37 -17.57
CA GLU A 218 -22.58 21.95 -18.90
C GLU A 218 -22.48 23.48 -18.85
N TRP A 219 -23.23 24.13 -17.97
CA TRP A 219 -23.11 25.58 -17.80
C TRP A 219 -21.73 26.00 -17.30
N VAL A 220 -21.09 25.20 -16.43
CA VAL A 220 -19.70 25.44 -16.01
C VAL A 220 -18.75 25.39 -17.19
N HIS A 221 -18.94 24.47 -18.14
CA HIS A 221 -18.14 24.47 -19.38
C HIS A 221 -18.31 25.76 -20.19
N THR A 222 -19.50 26.36 -20.25
CA THR A 222 -19.67 27.67 -20.94
C THR A 222 -18.83 28.77 -20.29
N MET A 223 -18.71 28.75 -18.96
CA MET A 223 -17.90 29.72 -18.20
C MET A 223 -16.40 29.44 -18.35
N GLN A 224 -16.00 28.17 -18.38
CA GLN A 224 -14.63 27.73 -18.64
C GLN A 224 -14.16 28.11 -20.06
N SER A 225 -14.95 27.84 -21.10
CA SER A 225 -14.59 28.15 -22.49
C SER A 225 -14.44 29.65 -22.75
N GLY A 226 -15.11 30.50 -21.96
CA GLY A 226 -14.85 31.94 -21.93
C GLY A 226 -13.44 32.26 -21.47
N SER A 227 -13.04 31.61 -20.37
CA SER A 227 -11.86 31.92 -19.57
C SER A 227 -10.56 31.32 -20.11
N TYR A 228 -10.64 30.23 -20.89
CA TYR A 228 -9.47 29.45 -21.27
C TYR A 228 -9.52 28.94 -22.71
N ASP A 229 -8.40 29.06 -23.41
CA ASP A 229 -8.18 28.44 -24.72
C ASP A 229 -7.27 27.21 -24.56
N PHE A 230 -7.81 26.03 -24.83
CA PHE A 230 -7.11 24.76 -24.70
C PHE A 230 -7.12 24.00 -26.02
N THR A 231 -5.95 23.90 -26.67
CA THR A 231 -5.76 23.02 -27.83
C THR A 231 -5.88 21.54 -27.45
N GLU A 232 -5.53 21.20 -26.21
CA GLU A 232 -5.72 19.87 -25.61
C GLU A 232 -6.41 20.02 -24.27
N LYS A 233 -7.50 19.28 -24.06
CA LYS A 233 -8.39 19.40 -22.90
C LYS A 233 -7.78 18.74 -21.65
N PRO A 234 -7.40 19.49 -20.60
CA PRO A 234 -6.96 18.89 -19.34
C PRO A 234 -8.17 18.35 -18.58
N LEU A 235 -8.60 17.13 -18.91
CA LEU A 235 -9.89 16.56 -18.47
C LEU A 235 -10.09 16.56 -16.94
N TRP A 236 -9.04 16.30 -16.15
CA TRP A 236 -9.15 16.31 -14.69
C TRP A 236 -9.60 17.68 -14.16
N TRP A 237 -9.12 18.76 -14.79
CA TRP A 237 -9.54 20.12 -14.43
C TRP A 237 -10.87 20.48 -15.08
N GLN A 238 -11.01 20.27 -16.39
CA GLN A 238 -12.20 20.69 -17.13
C GLN A 238 -13.45 19.98 -16.61
N GLU A 239 -13.42 18.65 -16.57
CA GLU A 239 -14.54 17.82 -16.13
C GLU A 239 -14.65 17.80 -14.60
N GLY A 240 -13.53 17.69 -13.87
CA GLY A 240 -13.54 17.65 -12.40
C GLY A 240 -14.06 18.95 -11.77
N SER A 241 -13.70 20.12 -12.30
CA SER A 241 -14.24 21.40 -11.81
C SER A 241 -15.68 21.66 -12.29
N ALA A 242 -16.10 21.11 -13.44
CA ALA A 242 -17.49 21.15 -13.87
C ALA A 242 -18.39 20.31 -12.95
N GLU A 243 -17.94 19.11 -12.54
CA GLU A 243 -18.65 18.30 -11.54
C GLU A 243 -18.73 19.00 -10.17
N TRP A 244 -17.64 19.63 -9.72
CA TRP A 244 -17.67 20.43 -8.49
C TRP A 244 -18.64 21.62 -8.58
N GLY A 245 -18.61 22.38 -9.67
CA GLY A 245 -19.53 23.49 -9.90
C GLY A 245 -20.99 23.02 -9.95
N ALA A 246 -21.27 21.85 -10.53
CA ALA A 246 -22.61 21.27 -10.51
C ALA A 246 -23.10 20.95 -9.09
N HIS A 247 -22.25 20.38 -8.24
CA HIS A 247 -22.56 20.16 -6.83
C HIS A 247 -22.74 21.46 -6.02
N LYS A 248 -22.14 22.57 -6.46
CA LYS A 248 -22.38 23.90 -5.87
C LYS A 248 -23.74 24.48 -6.21
N VAL A 249 -24.13 24.32 -7.48
CA VAL A 249 -25.40 24.82 -7.98
C VAL A 249 -26.55 23.97 -7.44
N ILE A 250 -26.37 22.65 -7.38
CA ILE A 250 -27.36 21.66 -6.91
C ILE A 250 -26.93 21.09 -5.55
N GLU A 251 -27.19 21.85 -4.49
CA GLU A 251 -26.91 21.41 -3.11
C GLU A 251 -27.62 20.10 -2.77
N GLY A 252 -26.96 19.22 -2.00
CA GLY A 252 -27.53 17.96 -1.55
C GLY A 252 -27.54 16.83 -2.59
N SER A 253 -27.12 17.08 -3.84
CA SER A 253 -27.18 16.06 -4.89
C SER A 253 -26.20 14.91 -4.65
N ASP A 254 -26.63 13.70 -5.03
CA ASP A 254 -25.89 12.43 -4.96
C ASP A 254 -25.68 11.77 -6.34
N ILE A 255 -26.11 12.43 -7.43
CA ILE A 255 -26.09 11.93 -8.82
C ILE A 255 -24.71 11.41 -9.25
N ARG A 256 -23.63 11.98 -8.70
CA ARG A 256 -22.23 11.65 -9.02
C ARG A 256 -21.44 11.03 -7.88
N ASP A 257 -22.09 10.49 -6.85
CA ASP A 257 -21.41 9.85 -5.71
C ASP A 257 -20.51 8.68 -6.15
N HIS A 258 -20.92 7.92 -7.17
CA HIS A 258 -20.14 6.84 -7.77
C HIS A 258 -18.83 7.32 -8.45
N LYS A 259 -18.74 8.60 -8.84
CA LYS A 259 -17.49 9.18 -9.35
C LYS A 259 -16.49 9.49 -8.25
N ILE A 260 -16.98 9.77 -7.03
CA ILE A 260 -16.14 9.94 -5.84
C ILE A 260 -15.55 8.58 -5.43
N GLU A 261 -16.33 7.50 -5.52
CA GLU A 261 -15.82 6.13 -5.36
C GLU A 261 -14.72 5.84 -6.38
N GLN A 262 -15.02 6.08 -7.67
CA GLN A 262 -14.07 5.87 -8.77
C GLN A 262 -12.75 6.66 -8.58
N PHE A 263 -12.81 7.84 -7.97
CA PHE A 263 -11.62 8.60 -7.61
C PHE A 263 -10.74 7.80 -6.67
N PHE A 264 -11.24 7.42 -5.50
CA PHE A 264 -10.46 6.73 -4.47
C PHE A 264 -9.98 5.34 -4.92
N ASP A 265 -10.74 4.64 -5.76
CA ASP A 265 -10.32 3.35 -6.34
C ASP A 265 -9.12 3.51 -7.29
N ARG A 266 -9.11 4.58 -8.09
CA ARG A 266 -8.09 4.83 -9.12
C ARG A 266 -6.88 5.58 -8.58
N GLN A 267 -7.08 6.41 -7.57
CA GLN A 267 -6.11 7.36 -7.05
C GLN A 267 -4.76 6.68 -6.72
N PRO A 268 -4.68 5.48 -6.10
CA PRO A 268 -3.40 4.81 -5.84
C PRO A 268 -2.59 4.44 -7.10
N GLU A 269 -3.26 4.22 -8.24
CA GLU A 269 -2.65 3.75 -9.48
C GLU A 269 -2.54 4.84 -10.55
N CYS A 270 -3.20 5.98 -10.35
CA CYS A 270 -3.30 7.05 -11.34
C CYS A 270 -2.76 8.39 -10.83
N SER A 271 -2.09 9.13 -11.71
CA SER A 271 -1.75 10.54 -11.44
C SER A 271 -3.02 11.40 -11.49
N LEU A 272 -3.09 12.46 -10.67
CA LEU A 272 -4.21 13.41 -10.68
C LEU A 272 -4.56 13.89 -12.10
N THR A 273 -3.54 14.15 -12.94
CA THR A 273 -3.76 14.64 -14.31
C THR A 273 -4.36 13.61 -15.29
N GLN A 274 -4.49 12.36 -14.86
CA GLN A 274 -5.10 11.26 -15.65
C GLN A 274 -6.58 11.03 -15.29
N HIS A 275 -7.08 11.70 -14.25
CA HIS A 275 -8.50 11.67 -13.89
C HIS A 275 -9.34 12.55 -14.83
N SER A 276 -10.66 12.51 -14.66
CA SER A 276 -11.64 13.28 -15.43
C SER A 276 -12.76 13.77 -14.49
N TYR A 277 -14.01 13.35 -14.72
CA TYR A 277 -15.17 13.58 -13.85
C TYR A 277 -14.92 13.17 -12.39
N ASP A 278 -14.13 12.12 -12.18
CA ASP A 278 -13.77 11.62 -10.86
C ASP A 278 -12.80 12.55 -10.09
N ALA A 279 -12.18 13.55 -10.71
CA ALA A 279 -11.26 14.46 -10.01
C ALA A 279 -11.94 15.44 -9.04
N GLN A 280 -13.28 15.46 -8.95
CA GLN A 280 -14.04 16.39 -8.10
C GLN A 280 -13.62 16.44 -6.61
N PRO A 281 -13.15 15.37 -5.93
CA PRO A 281 -12.72 15.47 -4.53
C PRO A 281 -11.54 16.43 -4.32
N PHE A 282 -10.67 16.60 -5.34
CA PHE A 282 -9.59 17.58 -5.28
C PHE A 282 -10.13 19.02 -5.28
N PHE A 283 -11.18 19.28 -6.06
CA PHE A 283 -11.84 20.59 -6.10
C PHE A 283 -12.67 20.86 -4.84
N PHE A 284 -13.26 19.81 -4.24
CA PHE A 284 -13.92 19.90 -2.94
C PHE A 284 -12.96 20.33 -1.84
N TRP A 285 -11.80 19.67 -1.75
CA TRP A 285 -10.77 20.03 -0.79
C TRP A 285 -10.22 21.44 -1.04
N GLY A 286 -9.84 21.74 -2.28
CA GLY A 286 -9.25 23.05 -2.56
C GLY A 286 -10.21 24.20 -2.32
N GLU A 287 -11.52 23.99 -2.47
CA GLU A 287 -12.48 24.98 -2.02
C GLU A 287 -12.48 25.17 -0.50
N GLN A 288 -12.43 24.09 0.29
CA GLN A 288 -12.43 24.19 1.75
C GLN A 288 -11.21 25.00 2.24
N GLU A 289 -10.06 24.83 1.58
CA GLU A 289 -8.80 25.47 1.98
C GLU A 289 -8.62 26.89 1.39
N TYR A 290 -9.00 27.09 0.13
CA TYR A 290 -8.68 28.30 -0.62
C TYR A 290 -9.91 29.15 -1.00
N GLY A 291 -11.11 28.63 -0.83
CA GLY A 291 -12.36 29.29 -1.20
C GLY A 291 -12.89 28.91 -2.57
N THR A 292 -14.09 29.40 -2.89
CA THR A 292 -14.84 29.00 -4.09
C THR A 292 -14.18 29.44 -5.40
N ASP A 293 -13.29 30.44 -5.40
CA ASP A 293 -12.53 30.83 -6.59
C ASP A 293 -11.44 29.81 -6.99
N TRP A 294 -11.10 28.85 -6.11
CA TRP A 294 -10.05 27.83 -6.33
C TRP A 294 -10.13 27.14 -7.69
N GLY A 295 -11.26 26.50 -8.01
CA GLY A 295 -11.40 25.72 -9.24
C GLY A 295 -11.24 26.57 -10.49
N ILE A 296 -11.61 27.86 -10.38
CA ILE A 296 -11.49 28.85 -11.44
C ILE A 296 -10.03 29.31 -11.54
N SER A 297 -9.40 29.74 -10.45
CA SER A 297 -8.02 30.23 -10.44
C SER A 297 -7.02 29.21 -10.96
N LEU A 298 -7.27 27.91 -10.74
CA LEU A 298 -6.46 26.83 -11.30
C LEU A 298 -6.40 26.84 -12.82
N GLY A 299 -7.53 27.12 -13.47
CA GLY A 299 -7.59 27.25 -14.93
C GLY A 299 -6.68 28.36 -15.43
N MET A 300 -6.59 29.46 -14.65
CA MET A 300 -5.84 30.66 -14.99
C MET A 300 -4.31 30.47 -14.88
N ALA A 301 -3.84 29.40 -14.23
CA ALA A 301 -2.42 29.06 -14.25
C ALA A 301 -1.97 28.63 -15.66
N GLY A 302 -2.88 28.02 -16.44
CA GLY A 302 -2.70 27.72 -17.85
C GLY A 302 -2.60 26.27 -18.26
N PRO A 303 -2.73 25.98 -19.58
CA PRO A 303 -2.76 24.62 -20.12
C PRO A 303 -1.55 23.78 -19.71
N GLU A 304 -0.36 24.39 -19.70
CA GLU A 304 0.88 23.69 -19.40
C GLU A 304 0.90 23.15 -17.98
N TYR A 305 0.31 23.87 -17.02
CA TYR A 305 0.18 23.46 -15.62
C TYR A 305 -0.83 22.35 -15.43
N LEU A 306 -1.87 22.31 -16.25
CA LEU A 306 -2.91 21.30 -16.09
C LEU A 306 -2.60 20.00 -16.85
N LYS A 307 -1.74 20.04 -17.87
CA LYS A 307 -1.52 18.88 -18.76
C LYS A 307 -0.53 17.86 -18.20
N TYR A 308 0.60 18.33 -17.68
CA TYR A 308 1.72 17.45 -17.33
C TYR A 308 1.85 17.34 -15.81
N PRO A 309 1.99 16.13 -15.22
CA PRO A 309 2.11 15.98 -13.76
C PRO A 309 3.18 16.86 -13.14
N ARG A 310 4.34 17.00 -13.80
CA ARG A 310 5.43 17.89 -13.34
C ARG A 310 5.01 19.35 -13.24
N ARG A 311 4.21 19.83 -14.17
CA ARG A 311 3.72 21.21 -14.15
C ARG A 311 2.52 21.36 -13.22
N ALA A 312 1.66 20.35 -13.15
CA ALA A 312 0.57 20.33 -12.17
C ALA A 312 1.09 20.37 -10.74
N ALA A 313 2.25 19.76 -10.47
CA ALA A 313 2.90 19.83 -9.17
C ALA A 313 3.29 21.25 -8.76
N GLU A 314 3.52 22.16 -9.72
CA GLU A 314 3.89 23.56 -9.48
C GLU A 314 2.67 24.43 -9.07
N ILE A 315 1.45 23.91 -9.19
CA ILE A 315 0.20 24.61 -8.81
C ILE A 315 0.14 24.89 -7.30
N LEU A 316 0.65 23.95 -6.49
CA LEU A 316 0.64 24.04 -5.04
C LEU A 316 2.07 23.93 -4.50
N PRO A 317 2.40 24.67 -3.42
CA PRO A 317 3.62 24.40 -2.67
C PRO A 317 3.66 22.95 -2.19
N PRO A 318 4.85 22.31 -2.05
CA PRO A 318 4.95 20.92 -1.59
C PRO A 318 4.22 20.63 -0.27
N ALA A 319 4.27 21.55 0.69
CA ALA A 319 3.55 21.40 1.96
C ALA A 319 2.02 21.28 1.77
N GLN A 320 1.47 21.96 0.78
CA GLN A 320 0.03 21.92 0.48
C GLN A 320 -0.39 20.61 -0.19
N TRP A 321 0.50 20.00 -0.98
CA TRP A 321 0.29 18.63 -1.44
C TRP A 321 0.24 17.62 -0.28
N LEU A 322 1.04 17.83 0.76
CA LEU A 322 0.97 17.00 1.97
C LEU A 322 -0.35 17.20 2.73
N GLU A 323 -0.82 18.44 2.85
CA GLU A 323 -2.12 18.75 3.46
C GLU A 323 -3.27 18.06 2.71
N TRP A 324 -3.23 18.02 1.37
CA TRP A 324 -4.15 17.23 0.55
C TRP A 324 -4.12 15.72 0.87
N ALA A 325 -2.93 15.13 1.00
CA ALA A 325 -2.78 13.72 1.36
C ALA A 325 -3.33 13.41 2.76
N ILE A 326 -3.07 14.31 3.73
CA ILE A 326 -3.58 14.21 5.09
C ILE A 326 -5.10 14.35 5.13
N ALA A 327 -5.68 15.27 4.35
CA ALA A 327 -7.14 15.47 4.31
C ALA A 327 -7.88 14.21 3.81
N GLN A 328 -7.31 13.49 2.86
CA GLN A 328 -7.84 12.18 2.45
C GLN A 328 -7.71 11.14 3.57
N ALA A 329 -6.55 11.07 4.22
CA ALA A 329 -6.26 10.14 5.30
C ALA A 329 -7.17 10.36 6.54
N ASP A 330 -7.51 11.62 6.83
CA ASP A 330 -8.40 12.03 7.93
C ASP A 330 -9.87 12.03 7.54
N GLN A 331 -10.17 11.83 6.25
CA GLN A 331 -11.52 11.88 5.71
C GLN A 331 -12.20 13.22 6.04
N SER A 332 -11.43 14.31 6.03
CA SER A 332 -11.89 15.67 6.37
C SER A 332 -12.49 16.41 5.18
N ILE A 333 -12.30 15.88 3.97
CA ILE A 333 -12.89 16.44 2.76
C ILE A 333 -14.42 16.28 2.83
N THR A 334 -15.14 17.35 2.52
CA THR A 334 -16.61 17.36 2.49
C THR A 334 -17.10 17.76 1.12
N MET A 335 -18.33 17.38 0.81
CA MET A 335 -19.09 17.93 -0.31
C MET A 335 -19.17 19.47 -0.19
N PRO A 336 -19.43 20.19 -1.30
CA PRO A 336 -19.73 21.62 -1.35
C PRO A 336 -20.74 22.18 -0.35
N ASP A 337 -21.68 21.34 0.11
CA ASP A 337 -22.73 21.65 1.07
C ASP A 337 -22.37 21.28 2.53
N GLY A 338 -21.13 20.82 2.76
CA GLY A 338 -20.59 20.43 4.05
C GLY A 338 -20.88 18.99 4.48
N ARG A 339 -21.59 18.19 3.68
CA ARG A 339 -21.79 16.76 3.99
C ARG A 339 -20.49 15.97 3.84
N PRO A 340 -20.27 14.89 4.60
CA PRO A 340 -19.15 13.98 4.34
C PRO A 340 -19.21 13.41 2.92
N LEU A 341 -18.05 13.07 2.35
CA LEU A 341 -18.02 12.31 1.11
C LEU A 341 -18.68 10.92 1.29
N PRO A 342 -19.37 10.40 0.27
CA PRO A 342 -20.02 9.08 0.32
C PRO A 342 -19.02 7.93 0.40
N HIS A 343 -17.81 8.14 -0.12
CA HIS A 343 -16.71 7.18 -0.15
C HIS A 343 -15.47 7.82 0.47
N LYS A 344 -14.56 6.97 0.95
CA LYS A 344 -13.39 7.37 1.75
C LYS A 344 -12.17 6.65 1.22
N ALA A 345 -11.02 7.32 1.28
CA ALA A 345 -9.75 6.67 1.01
C ALA A 345 -9.48 5.58 2.06
N GLU A 346 -8.95 4.44 1.59
CA GLU A 346 -8.58 3.30 2.44
C GLU A 346 -7.06 3.25 2.63
N PHE A 347 -6.63 2.76 3.80
CA PHE A 347 -5.22 2.48 4.04
C PHE A 347 -4.89 1.07 3.56
N GLU A 348 -3.93 0.95 2.65
CA GLU A 348 -3.44 -0.36 2.24
C GLU A 348 -2.44 -0.90 3.26
N PRO A 349 -2.56 -2.17 3.69
CA PRO A 349 -1.64 -2.75 4.65
C PRO A 349 -0.25 -2.93 4.03
N LEU A 350 0.78 -2.44 4.71
CA LEU A 350 2.17 -2.62 4.32
C LEU A 350 2.94 -3.31 5.44
N ARG A 351 3.48 -4.49 5.16
CA ARG A 351 4.25 -5.25 6.15
C ARG A 351 5.73 -5.07 5.87
N ILE A 352 6.49 -4.62 6.86
CA ILE A 352 7.95 -4.71 6.79
C ILE A 352 8.32 -6.18 6.96
N THR A 353 8.77 -6.82 5.87
CA THR A 353 9.03 -8.27 5.83
C THR A 353 10.46 -8.61 6.29
N GLY A 354 10.86 -9.88 6.14
CA GLY A 354 12.17 -10.38 6.57
C GLY A 354 13.38 -9.69 5.93
N SER A 355 13.20 -8.98 4.80
CA SER A 355 14.23 -8.12 4.18
C SER A 355 14.54 -6.86 4.99
N CYS A 356 13.82 -6.57 6.07
CA CYS A 356 13.93 -5.33 6.84
C CYS A 356 13.66 -4.05 6.05
N GLU A 357 13.19 -4.16 4.82
CA GLU A 357 13.03 -3.04 3.91
C GLU A 357 11.72 -3.19 3.14
N THR A 358 11.05 -2.07 2.92
CA THR A 358 9.86 -1.97 2.08
C THR A 358 9.82 -0.61 1.40
N THR A 359 9.07 -0.52 0.30
CA THR A 359 8.89 0.71 -0.46
C THR A 359 7.41 1.07 -0.57
N ILE A 360 7.13 2.38 -0.57
CA ILE A 360 5.83 2.93 -0.98
C ILE A 360 6.05 3.53 -2.36
N GLU A 361 5.39 2.95 -3.35
CA GLU A 361 5.46 3.36 -4.75
C GLU A 361 4.11 3.91 -5.22
N GLY A 362 4.13 4.80 -6.19
CA GLY A 362 2.92 5.35 -6.80
C GLY A 362 3.23 6.35 -7.92
N PRO A 363 2.27 6.68 -8.78
CA PRO A 363 2.44 7.70 -9.81
C PRO A 363 2.66 9.11 -9.23
N PRO A 364 3.11 10.10 -10.04
CA PRO A 364 3.19 11.49 -9.61
C PRO A 364 1.82 12.04 -9.20
N LEU A 365 1.79 12.90 -8.18
CA LEU A 365 0.56 13.50 -7.65
C LEU A 365 -0.52 12.51 -7.22
N SER A 366 -0.16 11.23 -7.05
CA SER A 366 -0.96 10.23 -6.39
C SER A 366 -0.62 10.22 -4.90
N VAL A 367 -1.66 10.33 -4.06
CA VAL A 367 -1.62 10.05 -2.62
C VAL A 367 -1.50 8.54 -2.38
N GLN A 368 -0.58 8.13 -1.54
CA GLN A 368 -0.45 6.76 -1.07
C GLN A 368 -0.72 6.73 0.42
N LEU A 369 -1.77 6.00 0.79
CA LEU A 369 -2.13 5.75 2.19
C LEU A 369 -1.72 4.32 2.55
N ARG A 370 -0.87 4.19 3.57
CA ARG A 370 -0.37 2.88 4.04
C ARG A 370 -0.56 2.71 5.53
N GLU A 371 -1.03 1.55 5.94
CA GLU A 371 -0.98 1.09 7.32
C GLU A 371 0.22 0.15 7.48
N VAL A 372 1.30 0.68 8.03
CA VAL A 372 2.55 -0.03 8.24
C VAL A 372 2.46 -0.85 9.52
N THR A 373 2.65 -2.16 9.39
CA THR A 373 2.75 -3.07 10.53
C THR A 373 4.17 -3.62 10.65
N PHE A 374 4.66 -3.67 11.88
CA PHE A 374 6.01 -4.12 12.21
C PHE A 374 6.00 -5.59 12.64
N PRO A 375 7.10 -6.32 12.42
CA PRO A 375 7.30 -7.63 13.05
C PRO A 375 7.17 -7.54 14.57
N GLU A 376 6.63 -8.59 15.18
CA GLU A 376 6.55 -8.68 16.64
C GLU A 376 7.95 -8.63 17.25
N GLY A 377 8.15 -7.74 18.24
CA GLY A 377 9.45 -7.57 18.89
C GLY A 377 10.48 -6.76 18.09
N ALA A 378 10.08 -6.09 17.00
CA ALA A 378 10.96 -5.14 16.32
C ALA A 378 11.43 -4.06 17.31
N ALA A 379 12.72 -4.07 17.63
CA ALA A 379 13.37 -3.12 18.54
C ALA A 379 14.34 -2.18 17.80
N SER A 380 14.65 -2.46 16.53
CA SER A 380 15.49 -1.59 15.71
C SER A 380 14.74 -0.33 15.29
N PRO A 381 15.38 0.85 15.30
CA PRO A 381 14.82 2.06 14.73
C PRO A 381 14.37 1.84 13.27
N LEU A 382 13.20 2.39 12.94
CA LEU A 382 12.70 2.54 11.59
C LEU A 382 13.32 3.78 10.95
N THR A 383 14.11 3.59 9.91
CA THR A 383 14.57 4.64 9.02
C THR A 383 13.56 4.83 7.90
N ILE A 384 13.01 6.04 7.77
CA ILE A 384 12.18 6.45 6.64
C ILE A 384 12.99 7.39 5.77
N ASN A 385 13.16 7.05 4.50
CA ASN A 385 13.76 7.91 3.49
C ASN A 385 12.68 8.41 2.50
N PRO A 386 12.31 9.70 2.54
CA PRO A 386 11.28 10.25 1.66
C PRO A 386 11.65 10.28 0.17
N ASN A 387 12.94 10.29 -0.19
CA ASN A 387 13.42 10.46 -1.57
C ASN A 387 12.74 11.61 -2.35
N GLY A 388 12.50 12.75 -1.69
CA GLY A 388 11.84 13.93 -2.30
C GLY A 388 10.32 13.94 -2.21
N ALA A 389 9.69 12.83 -1.77
CA ALA A 389 8.27 12.80 -1.46
C ALA A 389 7.95 13.73 -0.29
N GLN A 390 6.69 14.18 -0.24
CA GLN A 390 6.12 14.74 0.97
C GLN A 390 5.36 13.61 1.68
N LEU A 391 5.70 13.34 2.94
CA LEU A 391 4.94 12.38 3.72
C LEU A 391 4.72 12.88 5.15
N ALA A 392 3.71 12.29 5.78
CA ALA A 392 3.49 12.37 7.21
C ALA A 392 3.12 10.99 7.73
N TYR A 393 3.41 10.76 9.01
CA TYR A 393 2.99 9.55 9.71
C TYR A 393 2.21 9.90 10.98
N ARG A 394 1.41 8.94 11.45
CA ARG A 394 0.82 8.94 12.79
C ARG A 394 0.70 7.53 13.34
N TYR A 395 0.67 7.40 14.65
CA TYR A 395 0.37 6.13 15.30
C TYR A 395 -1.15 5.95 15.39
N VAL A 396 -1.65 4.75 15.05
CA VAL A 396 -3.10 4.44 15.12
C VAL A 396 -3.61 4.52 16.56
N VAL A 397 -2.76 4.18 17.52
CA VAL A 397 -2.98 4.36 18.95
C VAL A 397 -1.83 5.20 19.50
N ASP A 398 -2.14 6.34 20.10
CA ASP A 398 -1.13 7.21 20.71
C ASP A 398 -0.30 6.42 21.75
N PRO A 399 1.05 6.37 21.61
CA PRO A 399 1.91 5.69 22.55
C PRO A 399 1.83 6.26 23.98
N ASN A 400 1.33 7.49 24.14
CA ASN A 400 1.08 8.10 25.45
C ASN A 400 -0.25 7.66 26.09
N GLY A 401 -1.02 6.79 25.44
CA GLY A 401 -2.16 6.09 26.04
C GLY A 401 -3.50 6.81 25.98
N SER A 402 -3.71 7.75 25.05
CA SER A 402 -5.02 8.42 24.87
C SER A 402 -6.09 7.49 24.26
N GLY A 403 -5.67 6.43 23.56
CA GLY A 403 -6.57 5.56 22.79
C GLY A 403 -7.06 6.17 21.48
N GLU A 404 -6.65 7.41 21.16
CA GLU A 404 -6.91 8.08 19.89
C GLU A 404 -5.66 8.02 19.00
N PRO A 405 -5.80 8.16 17.67
CA PRO A 405 -4.65 8.32 16.79
C PRO A 405 -3.81 9.53 17.18
N SER A 406 -2.48 9.43 17.04
CA SER A 406 -1.61 10.58 17.27
C SER A 406 -1.82 11.65 16.19
N LYS A 407 -1.32 12.87 16.45
CA LYS A 407 -1.24 13.89 15.39
C LYS A 407 -0.30 13.44 14.27
N TRP A 408 -0.57 13.92 13.06
CA TRP A 408 0.33 13.76 11.93
C TRP A 408 1.65 14.48 12.19
N ALA A 409 2.75 13.77 11.96
CA ALA A 409 4.11 14.30 12.01
C ALA A 409 4.71 14.28 10.59
N PRO A 410 5.07 15.44 10.02
CA PRO A 410 5.66 15.50 8.68
C PRO A 410 7.10 14.97 8.69
N VAL A 411 7.52 14.36 7.58
CA VAL A 411 8.89 13.87 7.36
C VAL A 411 9.42 14.50 6.07
N SER A 412 10.32 15.47 6.21
CA SER A 412 10.96 16.17 5.09
C SER A 412 12.30 15.57 4.68
N ASP A 413 12.98 14.91 5.63
CA ASP A 413 14.32 14.36 5.49
C ASP A 413 14.37 12.93 6.03
N THR A 414 15.45 12.21 5.73
CA THR A 414 15.66 10.87 6.30
C THR A 414 15.56 10.94 7.83
N THR A 415 14.63 10.18 8.39
CA THR A 415 14.29 10.23 9.81
C THR A 415 14.30 8.82 10.40
N GLU A 416 14.87 8.69 11.59
CA GLU A 416 14.83 7.47 12.40
C GLU A 416 13.73 7.61 13.46
N LEU A 417 12.89 6.59 13.57
CA LEU A 417 11.78 6.50 14.51
C LEU A 417 11.91 5.23 15.34
N GLU A 418 11.59 5.31 16.62
CA GLU A 418 11.38 4.10 17.41
C GLU A 418 10.15 3.35 16.86
N PRO A 419 10.25 2.04 16.58
CA PRO A 419 9.13 1.27 16.06
C PRO A 419 8.00 1.24 17.10
N PRO A 420 6.77 1.62 16.71
CA PRO A 420 5.63 1.56 17.63
C PRO A 420 5.25 0.11 17.92
N SER A 421 4.64 -0.11 19.09
CA SER A 421 4.05 -1.41 19.45
C SER A 421 2.79 -1.77 18.66
N GLY A 422 2.29 -0.86 17.81
CA GLY A 422 1.08 -1.04 17.01
C GLY A 422 1.25 -0.47 15.60
N PRO A 423 0.21 -0.54 14.74
CA PRO A 423 0.29 -0.04 13.38
C PRO A 423 0.56 1.47 13.31
N MET A 424 1.29 1.87 12.29
CA MET A 424 1.55 3.27 11.94
C MET A 424 0.88 3.59 10.61
N GLN A 425 0.14 4.69 10.54
CA GLN A 425 -0.44 5.18 9.30
C GLN A 425 0.51 6.17 8.64
N ILE A 426 0.63 6.08 7.31
CA ILE A 426 1.42 6.97 6.48
C ILE A 426 0.51 7.55 5.39
N ALA A 427 0.65 8.85 5.16
CA ALA A 427 0.13 9.54 3.99
C ALA A 427 1.32 10.13 3.22
N ALA A 428 1.47 9.78 1.95
CA ALA A 428 2.59 10.22 1.12
C ALA A 428 2.14 10.68 -0.26
N ILE A 429 2.86 11.62 -0.86
CA ILE A 429 2.63 12.13 -2.23
C ILE A 429 3.93 12.67 -2.82
N MET A 430 4.10 12.57 -4.14
CA MET A 430 5.27 13.09 -4.85
C MET A 430 4.93 14.37 -5.64
N PRO A 431 5.28 15.58 -5.13
CA PRO A 431 4.98 16.85 -5.78
C PRO A 431 6.11 17.34 -6.70
N SER A 432 6.68 16.44 -7.49
CA SER A 432 7.74 16.76 -8.47
C SER A 432 7.36 16.41 -9.92
N GLY A 433 6.28 15.63 -10.09
CA GLY A 433 5.96 14.99 -11.37
C GLY A 433 6.73 13.70 -11.65
N GLU A 434 7.60 13.27 -10.74
CA GLU A 434 8.22 11.94 -10.76
C GLU A 434 7.36 10.93 -9.98
N ASP A 435 7.61 9.65 -10.20
CA ASP A 435 6.95 8.59 -9.43
C ASP A 435 7.37 8.66 -7.96
N LEU A 436 6.41 8.41 -7.05
CA LEU A 436 6.65 8.26 -5.64
C LEU A 436 7.52 7.02 -5.39
N ASN A 437 8.55 7.17 -4.54
CA ASN A 437 9.36 6.07 -4.06
C ASN A 437 9.86 6.38 -2.63
N VAL A 438 9.08 6.07 -1.61
CA VAL A 438 9.51 6.19 -0.21
C VAL A 438 10.11 4.88 0.24
N THR A 439 11.34 4.89 0.73
CA THR A 439 11.99 3.69 1.28
C THR A 439 11.86 3.68 2.79
N MET A 440 11.50 2.54 3.35
CA MET A 440 11.45 2.32 4.80
C MET A 440 12.25 1.10 5.15
N SER A 441 13.17 1.23 6.10
CA SER A 441 13.98 0.13 6.57
C SER A 441 14.12 0.11 8.08
N LEU A 442 14.17 -1.08 8.67
CA LEU A 442 14.55 -1.27 10.06
C LEU A 442 16.05 -1.53 10.11
N ASP A 443 16.77 -0.88 11.03
CA ASP A 443 18.23 -1.08 11.12
C ASP A 443 18.57 -2.56 11.32
N ASN A 444 19.38 -3.09 10.40
CA ASN A 444 19.91 -4.45 10.38
C ASN A 444 21.45 -4.44 10.33
N SER A 445 22.09 -3.42 10.92
CA SER A 445 23.54 -3.29 10.99
C SER A 445 24.26 -4.47 11.68
N GLY A 446 23.52 -5.42 12.27
CA GLY A 446 24.03 -6.67 12.87
C GLY A 446 23.82 -7.97 12.08
N GLY A 447 23.21 -7.96 10.89
CA GLY A 447 22.92 -9.19 10.13
C GLY A 447 21.74 -10.03 10.67
N LEU A 448 20.88 -9.41 11.48
CA LEU A 448 19.66 -9.98 12.05
C LEU A 448 18.43 -9.62 11.22
N THR A 449 17.73 -10.60 10.65
CA THR A 449 16.43 -10.32 10.01
C THR A 449 15.45 -9.72 11.02
N CYS A 450 14.64 -8.76 10.58
CA CYS A 450 13.75 -7.97 11.45
C CYS A 450 12.62 -8.78 12.08
N ALA A 451 12.42 -10.02 11.61
CA ALA A 451 11.50 -10.98 12.18
C ALA A 451 12.12 -11.87 13.28
N CYS A 452 13.42 -11.71 13.57
CA CYS A 452 14.19 -12.63 14.42
C CYS A 452 14.64 -12.04 15.76
N HIS A 453 13.91 -11.07 16.32
CA HIS A 453 14.04 -10.76 17.74
C HIS A 453 13.26 -11.78 18.58
N ILE A 454 13.82 -12.98 18.75
CA ILE A 454 13.34 -13.89 19.81
C ILE A 454 13.90 -13.38 21.14
N GLY A 455 13.39 -12.25 21.65
CA GLY A 455 13.62 -11.73 23.00
C GLY A 455 15.07 -11.62 23.50
N SER A 456 15.22 -11.29 24.79
CA SER A 456 16.48 -11.40 25.52
C SER A 456 16.49 -12.75 26.24
N TRP A 457 17.48 -13.59 25.97
CA TRP A 457 17.63 -14.87 26.66
C TRP A 457 18.36 -14.64 27.98
N MET A 458 17.67 -14.89 29.09
CA MET A 458 18.26 -14.93 30.41
C MET A 458 18.04 -16.31 31.00
N GLU A 459 19.13 -17.01 31.23
CA GLU A 459 19.11 -18.30 31.89
C GLU A 459 18.68 -18.16 33.35
N GLN A 460 17.89 -19.12 33.84
CA GLN A 460 17.71 -19.35 35.27
C GLN A 460 18.13 -20.79 35.57
N ALA A 461 19.26 -20.96 36.25
CA ALA A 461 19.64 -22.22 36.83
C ALA A 461 18.58 -22.65 37.86
N THR A 462 17.80 -23.68 37.55
CA THR A 462 17.07 -24.42 38.57
C THR A 462 18.06 -25.39 39.19
N ALA A 463 18.49 -25.10 40.41
CA ALA A 463 19.11 -26.10 41.27
C ALA A 463 18.07 -27.20 41.52
N ASP A 464 18.12 -28.26 40.73
CA ASP A 464 17.39 -29.47 41.04
C ASP A 464 18.35 -30.42 41.77
N ASP A 465 18.11 -30.57 43.07
CA ASP A 465 18.86 -31.47 43.95
C ASP A 465 18.67 -32.95 43.54
N GLU A 466 17.69 -33.24 42.67
CA GLU A 466 17.35 -34.58 42.15
C GLU A 466 17.96 -34.88 40.77
N ALA A 467 18.67 -33.95 40.13
CA ALA A 467 19.28 -34.21 38.82
C ALA A 467 20.43 -35.24 38.92
N GLU A 468 20.20 -36.46 38.41
CA GLU A 468 21.19 -37.54 38.39
C GLU A 468 22.50 -37.13 37.69
N ASP A 469 23.63 -37.70 38.11
CA ASP A 469 24.93 -37.46 37.48
C ASP A 469 25.02 -38.24 36.17
N THR A 470 25.25 -37.55 35.06
CA THR A 470 25.25 -38.13 33.71
C THR A 470 26.32 -39.21 33.52
N PHE A 471 27.29 -39.29 34.43
CA PHE A 471 28.35 -40.28 34.40
C PHE A 471 28.13 -41.47 35.33
N ASP A 472 27.02 -41.59 36.06
CA ASP A 472 26.76 -42.76 36.90
C ASP A 472 26.80 -44.06 36.09
N GLY A 473 26.23 -44.06 34.88
CA GLY A 473 26.33 -45.21 33.97
C GLY A 473 27.76 -45.46 33.43
N ALA A 474 28.57 -44.41 33.24
CA ALA A 474 29.96 -44.55 32.82
C ALA A 474 30.84 -45.07 33.98
N LEU A 475 30.59 -44.61 35.20
CA LEU A 475 31.23 -45.10 36.42
C LEU A 475 30.85 -46.56 36.68
N GLU A 476 29.57 -46.91 36.51
CA GLU A 476 29.10 -48.29 36.60
C GLU A 476 29.76 -49.19 35.53
N ALA A 477 29.88 -48.72 34.29
CA ALA A 477 30.58 -49.44 33.24
C ALA A 477 32.06 -49.66 33.57
N ILE A 478 32.77 -48.62 34.05
CA ILE A 478 34.16 -48.74 34.51
C ILE A 478 34.27 -49.76 35.66
N GLU A 479 33.32 -49.75 36.60
CA GLU A 479 33.25 -50.71 37.70
C GLU A 479 33.06 -52.14 37.19
N MET A 480 32.21 -52.35 36.18
CA MET A 480 31.98 -53.64 35.53
C MET A 480 33.22 -54.13 34.76
N TYR A 481 33.92 -53.24 34.06
CA TYR A 481 35.13 -53.57 33.30
C TYR A 481 36.35 -53.87 34.18
N ARG A 482 36.36 -53.43 35.44
CA ARG A 482 37.44 -53.67 36.40
C ARG A 482 37.85 -55.14 36.54
N GLY A 483 36.90 -56.07 36.38
CA GLY A 483 37.16 -57.52 36.43
C GLY A 483 37.80 -58.11 35.18
N MET A 484 37.85 -57.37 34.08
CA MET A 484 38.34 -57.82 32.77
C MET A 484 39.66 -57.16 32.35
N VAL A 485 40.09 -56.12 33.07
CA VAL A 485 41.31 -55.36 32.77
C VAL A 485 42.53 -56.04 33.42
N PRO A 486 43.62 -56.30 32.66
CA PRO A 486 44.88 -56.83 33.19
C PRO A 486 45.42 -56.03 34.39
N PRO A 487 46.08 -56.68 35.38
CA PRO A 487 46.51 -56.01 36.61
C PRO A 487 47.41 -54.79 36.39
N ASP A 488 48.19 -54.76 35.31
CA ASP A 488 49.08 -53.67 34.92
C ASP A 488 48.34 -52.46 34.34
N GLN A 489 47.07 -52.59 33.96
CA GLN A 489 46.22 -51.53 33.42
C GLN A 489 45.18 -51.00 34.43
N LEU A 490 45.05 -51.62 35.60
CA LEU A 490 44.10 -51.19 36.64
C LEU A 490 44.36 -49.76 37.14
N ALA A 491 45.61 -49.30 37.12
CA ALA A 491 45.97 -47.95 37.54
C ALA A 491 45.43 -46.88 36.56
N GLU A 492 45.38 -47.19 35.26
CA GLU A 492 44.82 -46.29 34.25
C GLU A 492 43.29 -46.24 34.34
N LEU A 493 42.65 -47.38 34.59
CA LEU A 493 41.20 -47.47 34.81
C LEU A 493 40.76 -46.67 36.05
N GLU A 494 41.51 -46.74 37.15
CA GLU A 494 41.20 -45.97 38.36
C GLU A 494 41.45 -44.47 38.17
N LYS A 495 42.44 -44.10 37.34
CA LYS A 495 42.69 -42.71 36.94
C LYS A 495 41.49 -42.18 36.14
N ALA A 496 40.97 -42.95 35.18
CA ALA A 496 39.78 -42.59 34.41
C ALA A 496 38.54 -42.44 35.29
N LYS A 497 38.34 -43.35 36.27
CA LYS A 497 37.27 -43.24 37.28
C LYS A 497 37.38 -41.94 38.08
N GLN A 498 38.57 -41.61 38.58
CA GLN A 498 38.80 -40.38 39.33
C GLN A 498 38.61 -39.12 38.48
N MET A 499 39.00 -39.13 37.20
CA MET A 499 38.75 -38.02 36.28
C MET A 499 37.24 -37.76 36.15
N ILE A 500 36.46 -38.81 35.89
CA ILE A 500 35.00 -38.73 35.75
C ILE A 500 34.33 -38.29 37.06
N GLN A 501 34.83 -38.73 38.22
CA GLN A 501 34.32 -38.30 39.53
C GLN A 501 34.72 -36.87 39.93
N SER A 502 35.78 -36.32 39.32
CA SER A 502 36.33 -35.00 39.67
C SER A 502 35.97 -33.90 38.68
N SER A 503 35.46 -34.24 37.48
CA SER A 503 34.76 -33.28 36.64
C SER A 503 33.56 -32.73 37.43
N ASP A 504 33.58 -31.45 37.75
CA ASP A 504 32.45 -30.76 38.41
C ASP A 504 31.33 -30.60 37.38
N THR A 505 30.55 -31.66 37.20
CA THR A 505 29.51 -31.73 36.17
C THR A 505 28.30 -30.87 36.50
N LYS A 506 28.30 -30.10 37.59
CA LYS A 506 27.17 -29.26 38.01
C LYS A 506 27.03 -27.96 37.22
N ASP A 507 27.98 -27.61 36.37
CA ASP A 507 27.93 -26.45 35.48
C ASP A 507 27.32 -26.84 34.11
N ARG A 508 25.98 -26.85 34.04
CA ARG A 508 25.22 -27.81 33.22
C ARG A 508 24.54 -27.31 31.93
N PHE A 509 25.09 -26.54 31.01
CA PHE A 509 24.51 -26.43 29.64
C PHE A 509 25.52 -25.87 28.64
N ARG A 510 26.72 -26.44 28.63
CA ARG A 510 27.65 -26.25 27.51
C ARG A 510 27.64 -27.54 26.72
N PHE A 511 26.95 -27.55 25.59
CA PHE A 511 26.79 -28.72 24.71
C PHE A 511 28.11 -29.48 24.44
N ARG A 512 29.26 -28.78 24.49
CA ARG A 512 30.59 -29.33 24.19
C ARG A 512 31.63 -29.18 25.32
N GLY A 513 31.36 -28.38 26.35
CA GLY A 513 32.36 -27.99 27.35
C GLY A 513 32.81 -29.10 28.31
N ALA A 514 31.95 -30.08 28.59
CA ALA A 514 32.28 -31.15 29.54
C ALA A 514 33.29 -32.16 28.96
N ALA A 515 33.27 -32.40 27.65
CA ALA A 515 34.16 -33.37 27.02
C ALA A 515 35.60 -32.87 26.95
N GLU A 516 35.82 -31.60 26.59
CA GLU A 516 37.16 -31.00 26.55
C GLU A 516 37.78 -30.86 27.95
N GLN A 517 36.99 -30.48 28.97
CA GLN A 517 37.47 -30.35 30.35
C GLN A 517 37.99 -31.67 30.94
N ILE A 518 37.43 -32.81 30.53
CA ILE A 518 37.92 -34.14 30.94
C ILE A 518 39.37 -34.37 30.47
N PHE A 519 39.76 -33.84 29.32
CA PHE A 519 41.12 -33.97 28.80
C PHE A 519 42.06 -32.86 29.29
N GLU A 520 41.56 -31.62 29.46
CA GLU A 520 42.36 -30.50 30.02
C GLU A 520 42.82 -30.75 31.47
N LEU A 521 42.11 -31.58 32.25
CA LEU A 521 42.47 -31.97 33.62
C LEU A 521 43.58 -33.05 33.72
N GLY A 522 44.30 -33.33 32.63
CA GLY A 522 45.53 -34.14 32.63
C GLY A 522 45.44 -35.48 31.92
N GLY A 523 44.57 -35.59 30.90
CA GLY A 523 44.56 -36.66 29.91
C GLY A 523 45.28 -36.25 28.63
N GLU A 524 46.06 -37.15 28.03
CA GLU A 524 46.51 -36.96 26.64
C GLU A 524 45.32 -37.37 25.75
N GLY A 525 44.66 -36.42 25.09
CA GLY A 525 43.56 -36.71 24.18
C GLY A 525 42.99 -35.51 23.44
N GLU A 526 42.23 -35.78 22.38
CA GLU A 526 41.61 -34.82 21.48
C GLU A 526 40.12 -35.18 21.28
N VAL A 527 39.28 -34.14 21.23
CA VAL A 527 37.87 -34.24 20.85
C VAL A 527 37.71 -33.59 19.49
N THR A 528 37.10 -34.29 18.55
CA THR A 528 36.78 -33.77 17.22
C THR A 528 35.28 -33.87 16.99
N TYR A 529 34.63 -32.76 16.66
CA TYR A 529 33.20 -32.70 16.40
C TYR A 529 32.90 -32.84 14.91
N ASP A 530 31.83 -33.55 14.56
CA ASP A 530 31.42 -33.74 13.16
C ASP A 530 30.71 -32.50 12.57
N ASN A 531 30.25 -31.59 13.45
CA ASN A 531 29.59 -30.34 13.09
C ASN A 531 30.27 -29.15 13.78
N ASP A 532 30.12 -27.96 13.22
CA ASP A 532 30.61 -26.70 13.82
C ASP A 532 29.91 -26.34 15.15
N GLY A 533 28.79 -26.99 15.45
CA GLY A 533 28.00 -26.81 16.67
C GLY A 533 26.97 -27.94 16.85
N PRO A 534 26.40 -28.11 18.05
CA PRO A 534 25.24 -28.97 18.25
C PRO A 534 24.08 -28.49 17.38
N ILE A 535 23.37 -29.42 16.75
CA ILE A 535 22.21 -29.11 15.90
C ILE A 535 20.95 -29.26 16.73
N VAL A 536 20.28 -28.15 17.02
CA VAL A 536 19.02 -28.15 17.77
C VAL A 536 17.84 -28.07 16.79
N THR A 537 16.88 -28.98 16.89
CA THR A 537 15.68 -28.99 16.04
C THR A 537 14.43 -29.00 16.92
N PHE A 538 13.65 -27.93 16.86
CA PHE A 538 12.32 -27.88 17.48
C PHE A 538 11.28 -28.53 16.56
N LYS A 539 10.37 -29.31 17.15
CA LYS A 539 9.28 -29.99 16.46
C LYS A 539 7.93 -29.37 16.86
N PRO A 540 6.93 -29.39 15.96
CA PRO A 540 5.56 -29.02 16.30
C PRO A 540 5.05 -29.84 17.50
N GLY A 541 4.32 -29.19 18.40
CA GLY A 541 3.79 -29.84 19.62
C GLY A 541 4.72 -29.77 20.83
N GLY A 542 5.70 -28.86 20.84
CA GLY A 542 6.49 -28.56 22.04
C GLY A 542 7.62 -29.55 22.31
N SER A 543 8.09 -30.31 21.31
CA SER A 543 9.25 -31.20 21.49
C SER A 543 10.50 -30.68 20.78
N PHE A 544 11.68 -31.14 21.19
CA PHE A 544 12.94 -30.79 20.53
C PHE A 544 13.89 -32.00 20.45
N ILE A 545 14.88 -31.92 19.56
CA ILE A 545 16.04 -32.82 19.51
C ILE A 545 17.33 -31.99 19.42
N ILE A 546 18.43 -32.49 19.98
CA ILE A 546 19.78 -31.92 19.86
C ILE A 546 20.69 -33.02 19.34
N GLU A 547 21.35 -32.83 18.20
CA GLU A 547 22.28 -33.79 17.61
C GLU A 547 23.72 -33.26 17.72
N ASP A 548 24.60 -34.00 18.40
CA ASP A 548 26.01 -33.59 18.56
C ASP A 548 27.03 -34.74 18.41
N PRO A 549 27.11 -35.37 17.23
CA PRO A 549 28.08 -36.44 16.97
C PRO A 549 29.52 -35.93 17.05
N HIS A 550 30.38 -36.73 17.69
CA HIS A 550 31.78 -36.39 17.95
C HIS A 550 32.66 -37.63 18.16
N THR A 551 33.96 -37.45 17.98
CA THR A 551 34.99 -38.46 18.20
C THR A 551 35.93 -38.04 19.32
N LEU A 552 36.18 -38.92 20.28
CA LEU A 552 37.18 -38.78 21.34
C LEU A 552 38.35 -39.70 21.01
N THR A 553 39.59 -39.21 21.09
CA THR A 553 40.79 -40.06 20.96
C THR A 553 41.84 -39.70 21.99
N ASP A 554 42.51 -40.70 22.57
CA ASP A 554 43.67 -40.52 23.46
C ASP A 554 45.00 -40.90 22.76
N GLY A 555 44.96 -41.08 21.44
CA GLY A 555 46.07 -41.56 20.62
C GLY A 555 46.29 -43.08 20.63
N LYS A 556 45.65 -43.83 21.52
CA LYS A 556 45.68 -45.31 21.57
C LYS A 556 44.30 -45.93 21.36
N SER A 557 43.26 -45.21 21.74
CA SER A 557 41.86 -45.59 21.67
C SER A 557 41.06 -44.45 21.02
N THR A 558 40.03 -44.83 20.28
CA THR A 558 39.12 -43.90 19.61
C THR A 558 37.68 -44.29 19.90
N VAL A 559 36.89 -43.35 20.41
CA VAL A 559 35.45 -43.48 20.63
C VAL A 559 34.75 -42.53 19.67
N ASN A 560 34.07 -43.05 18.67
CA ASN A 560 33.29 -42.25 17.72
C ASN A 560 31.80 -42.40 18.04
N TYR A 561 31.15 -41.30 18.43
CA TYR A 561 29.71 -41.19 18.60
C TYR A 561 29.03 -40.78 17.29
N ASN A 562 28.68 -41.78 16.46
CA ASN A 562 27.91 -41.59 15.22
C ASN A 562 26.48 -41.04 15.46
N THR A 563 25.96 -41.18 16.68
CA THR A 563 24.65 -40.64 17.08
C THR A 563 24.77 -40.23 18.53
N TYR A 564 24.49 -38.97 18.82
CA TYR A 564 24.44 -38.42 20.18
C TYR A 564 23.27 -37.43 20.20
N ILE A 565 22.12 -37.90 20.66
CA ILE A 565 20.85 -37.18 20.55
C ILE A 565 20.22 -36.99 21.91
N HIS A 566 20.02 -35.73 22.29
CA HIS A 566 19.13 -35.38 23.38
C HIS A 566 17.74 -35.00 22.83
N SER A 567 16.67 -35.29 23.55
CA SER A 567 15.33 -34.85 23.19
C SER A 567 14.45 -34.64 24.40
N GLY A 568 13.39 -33.85 24.23
CA GLY A 568 12.43 -33.64 25.30
C GLY A 568 11.37 -32.62 24.93
N GLU A 569 10.80 -31.95 25.92
CA GLU A 569 9.76 -30.95 25.76
C GLU A 569 10.27 -29.54 26.02
N TRP A 570 9.63 -28.55 25.42
CA TRP A 570 9.88 -27.15 25.71
C TRP A 570 8.57 -26.41 25.92
N ILE A 571 8.58 -25.45 26.83
CA ILE A 571 7.44 -24.57 27.13
C ILE A 571 7.92 -23.13 27.28
N ILE A 572 7.08 -22.17 26.91
CA ILE A 572 7.34 -20.76 27.20
C ILE A 572 6.46 -20.37 28.39
N GLU A 573 7.09 -20.03 29.51
CA GLU A 573 6.40 -19.59 30.73
C GLU A 573 6.93 -18.21 31.12
N ASN A 574 6.04 -17.20 31.18
CA ASN A 574 6.41 -15.81 31.51
C ASN A 574 7.51 -15.21 30.62
N GLY A 575 7.50 -15.54 29.32
CA GLY A 575 8.51 -15.08 28.36
C GLY A 575 9.86 -15.81 28.44
N VAL A 576 9.97 -16.86 29.25
CA VAL A 576 11.17 -17.70 29.39
C VAL A 576 10.92 -19.04 28.71
N LEU A 577 11.77 -19.41 27.73
CA LEU A 577 11.78 -20.77 27.20
C LEU A 577 12.40 -21.70 28.24
N LYS A 578 11.64 -22.70 28.68
CA LYS A 578 12.10 -23.81 29.48
C LYS A 578 12.25 -25.03 28.59
N ILE A 579 13.38 -25.72 28.71
CA ILE A 579 13.70 -26.95 27.99
C ILE A 579 13.80 -28.06 29.04
N ASP A 580 12.92 -29.06 28.92
CA ASP A 580 12.91 -30.27 29.73
C ASP A 580 13.46 -31.42 28.91
N LEU A 581 14.67 -31.88 29.25
CA LEU A 581 15.31 -33.02 28.61
C LEU A 581 14.73 -34.32 29.15
N GLN A 582 14.09 -35.11 28.29
CA GLN A 582 13.37 -36.32 28.71
C GLN A 582 14.08 -37.60 28.27
N ASP A 583 14.70 -37.58 27.10
CA ASP A 583 15.33 -38.72 26.48
C ASP A 583 16.76 -38.37 26.02
N PHE A 584 17.67 -39.32 26.20
CA PHE A 584 19.02 -39.27 25.65
C PHE A 584 19.31 -40.58 24.92
N THR A 585 19.78 -40.52 23.67
CA THR A 585 20.12 -41.70 22.86
C THR A 585 21.50 -41.52 22.27
N TYR A 586 22.34 -42.55 22.40
CA TYR A 586 23.68 -42.55 21.81
C TYR A 586 23.99 -43.87 21.09
N LYS A 587 24.77 -43.78 20.02
CA LYS A 587 25.35 -44.91 19.30
C LYS A 587 26.73 -44.52 18.81
N GLY A 588 27.67 -45.46 18.92
CA GLY A 588 29.04 -45.20 18.51
C GLY A 588 29.83 -46.46 18.27
N THR A 589 31.11 -46.26 17.99
CA THR A 589 32.12 -47.32 17.89
C THR A 589 33.30 -46.99 18.78
N VAL A 590 33.83 -47.97 19.49
CA VAL A 590 35.07 -47.87 20.27
C VAL A 590 36.12 -48.80 19.68
N GLU A 591 37.33 -48.29 19.48
CA GLU A 591 38.49 -49.04 19.02
C GLU A 591 39.63 -48.80 20.00
N GLY A 592 40.28 -49.86 20.48
CA GLY A 592 41.36 -49.78 21.46
C GLY A 592 42.64 -50.47 20.97
N PRO A 593 43.78 -50.29 21.67
CA PRO A 593 45.12 -50.66 21.19
C PRO A 593 45.34 -52.16 20.99
N VAL A 594 44.45 -53.00 21.53
CA VAL A 594 44.49 -54.47 21.45
C VAL A 594 43.19 -55.06 20.88
N SER A 595 42.29 -54.23 20.32
CA SER A 595 41.02 -54.72 19.77
C SER A 595 41.19 -55.28 18.37
N ASP A 596 40.42 -56.33 18.02
CA ASP A 596 40.35 -56.89 16.66
C ASP A 596 39.52 -56.02 15.68
N GLY A 597 39.41 -54.71 15.96
CA GLY A 597 38.66 -53.70 15.20
C GLY A 597 37.54 -53.03 16.00
N PRO A 598 36.89 -51.99 15.41
CA PRO A 598 35.88 -51.18 16.09
C PRO A 598 34.70 -52.00 16.62
N GLN A 599 34.38 -51.82 17.90
CA GLN A 599 33.23 -52.43 18.56
C GLN A 599 32.10 -51.41 18.67
N THR A 600 30.90 -51.77 18.22
CA THR A 600 29.73 -50.90 18.33
C THR A 600 29.19 -50.87 19.75
N PHE A 601 28.80 -49.69 20.22
CA PHE A 601 28.08 -49.52 21.48
C PHE A 601 26.89 -48.57 21.27
N GLY A 602 25.94 -48.61 22.20
CA GLY A 602 24.82 -47.69 22.18
C GLY A 602 23.85 -47.93 23.32
N GLY A 603 23.03 -46.94 23.60
CA GLY A 603 22.06 -46.96 24.69
C GLY A 603 21.06 -45.82 24.58
N SER A 604 20.07 -45.86 25.45
CA SER A 604 19.15 -44.74 25.66
C SER A 604 18.87 -44.61 27.15
N ASN A 605 18.94 -43.39 27.69
CA ASN A 605 18.45 -43.08 29.03
C ASN A 605 17.11 -42.34 28.91
N LYS A 606 16.10 -42.78 29.68
CA LYS A 606 14.75 -42.20 29.73
C LYS A 606 14.48 -41.35 30.98
N HIS A 607 15.47 -41.23 31.87
CA HIS A 607 15.27 -40.70 33.23
C HIS A 607 16.25 -39.59 33.63
N SER A 608 16.98 -38.99 32.69
CA SER A 608 17.82 -37.83 33.01
C SER A 608 17.05 -36.53 32.76
N SER A 609 16.21 -36.09 33.71
CA SER A 609 15.71 -34.71 33.69
C SER A 609 16.90 -33.78 33.93
N TYR A 610 17.30 -33.07 32.90
CA TYR A 610 18.44 -32.16 32.95
C TYR A 610 17.93 -30.74 32.74
N VAL A 611 18.23 -29.87 33.70
CA VAL A 611 18.07 -28.42 33.54
C VAL A 611 19.43 -27.78 33.75
N GLY A 612 19.78 -26.84 32.89
CA GLY A 612 21.17 -26.51 32.68
C GLY A 612 21.63 -25.07 32.84
N GLY A 613 22.93 -24.95 33.14
CA GLY A 613 23.76 -23.76 33.29
C GLY A 613 24.23 -23.10 31.99
N GLY A 614 24.18 -21.78 31.86
CA GLY A 614 23.99 -21.10 30.57
C GLY A 614 24.96 -19.97 30.23
N GLY A 615 24.40 -18.96 29.54
CA GLY A 615 25.09 -17.84 28.87
C GLY A 615 24.09 -16.91 28.18
N GLN A 616 24.50 -15.67 27.86
CA GLN A 616 23.71 -14.79 27.00
C GLN A 616 23.91 -15.22 25.55
N TRP A 617 22.85 -15.35 24.77
CA TRP A 617 22.89 -15.78 23.37
C TRP A 617 22.26 -14.73 22.46
N ILE A 618 22.79 -14.62 21.25
CA ILE A 618 22.31 -13.78 20.15
C ILE A 618 21.79 -14.74 19.07
N ALA A 619 20.51 -14.63 18.70
CA ALA A 619 19.97 -15.37 17.57
C ALA A 619 20.36 -14.67 16.26
N SER A 620 20.76 -15.41 15.22
CA SER A 620 21.19 -14.97 13.90
C SER A 620 20.48 -15.83 12.86
N CYS A 621 19.59 -15.25 12.07
CA CYS A 621 18.80 -16.00 11.08
C CYS A 621 19.43 -15.96 9.70
N ASP A 622 19.51 -17.11 9.02
CA ASP A 622 19.84 -17.23 7.60
C ASP A 622 18.70 -17.94 6.85
N ASP A 623 18.82 -18.05 5.52
CA ASP A 623 17.81 -18.73 4.67
C ASP A 623 17.60 -20.22 5.05
N ASN A 624 18.47 -20.80 5.89
CA ASN A 624 18.50 -22.22 6.25
C ASN A 624 18.19 -22.50 7.74
N GLY A 625 17.99 -21.49 8.59
CA GLY A 625 17.71 -21.67 10.02
C GLY A 625 17.99 -20.45 10.91
N VAL A 626 17.92 -20.68 12.24
CA VAL A 626 18.21 -19.69 13.29
C VAL A 626 19.48 -20.13 14.04
N THR A 627 20.59 -19.44 13.94
CA THR A 627 21.82 -19.75 14.69
C THR A 627 21.84 -18.99 16.01
N LEU A 628 22.01 -19.66 17.16
CA LEU A 628 22.29 -19.03 18.45
C LEU A 628 23.81 -18.92 18.65
N ILE A 629 24.29 -17.70 18.85
CA ILE A 629 25.71 -17.34 19.02
C ILE A 629 25.92 -16.83 20.45
N PRO A 630 27.00 -17.21 21.17
CA PRO A 630 27.30 -16.62 22.47
C PRO A 630 27.46 -15.09 22.41
N ALA A 631 26.84 -14.37 23.34
CA ALA A 631 26.88 -12.91 23.39
C ALA A 631 28.26 -12.38 23.83
N ASP A 632 28.98 -13.12 24.68
CA ASP A 632 30.39 -12.82 24.97
C ASP A 632 31.26 -13.22 23.78
N GLU A 633 31.91 -12.25 23.15
CA GLU A 633 32.81 -12.47 22.01
C GLU A 633 33.96 -13.43 22.32
N ARG A 634 34.38 -13.55 23.58
CA ARG A 634 35.43 -14.50 24.00
C ARG A 634 34.96 -15.95 23.98
N GLU A 635 33.64 -16.15 23.98
CA GLU A 635 32.98 -17.44 23.90
C GLU A 635 32.59 -17.80 22.47
N ARG A 636 32.89 -16.98 21.46
CA ARG A 636 32.64 -17.31 20.04
C ARG A 636 33.77 -18.15 19.44
N GLY A 637 33.45 -19.01 18.48
CA GLY A 637 34.42 -19.80 17.71
C GLY A 637 33.86 -21.14 17.23
N PRO A 638 34.62 -21.86 16.37
CA PRO A 638 34.23 -23.20 15.91
C PRO A 638 33.95 -24.11 17.10
N GLY A 639 32.74 -24.64 17.19
CA GLY A 639 32.29 -25.48 18.30
C GLY A 639 31.55 -24.78 19.44
N LYS A 640 31.35 -23.46 19.39
CA LYS A 640 30.65 -22.73 20.46
C LYS A 640 29.32 -22.10 20.04
N ASP A 641 29.06 -22.04 18.75
CA ASP A 641 27.79 -21.58 18.19
C ASP A 641 26.80 -22.75 18.08
N ALA A 642 25.52 -22.54 18.36
CA ALA A 642 24.47 -23.57 18.20
C ALA A 642 23.60 -23.23 16.99
N VAL A 643 23.42 -24.17 16.07
CA VAL A 643 22.61 -23.92 14.86
C VAL A 643 21.23 -24.54 15.06
N LEU A 644 20.17 -23.72 15.10
CA LEU A 644 18.79 -24.20 15.02
C LEU A 644 18.39 -24.36 13.57
N LYS A 645 18.01 -25.58 13.18
CA LYS A 645 17.37 -25.81 11.88
C LYS A 645 15.86 -25.88 12.09
N ALA A 646 15.13 -24.95 11.49
CA ALA A 646 13.69 -25.10 11.31
C ALA A 646 13.45 -26.08 10.16
N ARG A 647 12.69 -27.14 10.40
CA ARG A 647 12.24 -28.08 9.36
C ARG A 647 10.76 -27.94 9.08
#